data_AF-A0A9R0QR71-F1
#
_entry.id   AF-A0A9R0QR71-F1
#
_cell.length_a   1.000
_cell.length_b   1.000
_cell.length_c   1.000
_cell.angle_alpha   90.00
_cell.angle_beta   90.00
_cell.angle_gamma   90.00
#
_symmetry.space_group_name_H-M   'P 1'
#
loop_
_entity.id
_entity.type
_entity.pdbx_description
1 polymer ?
#
loop_
_entity_poly.entity_id
_entity_poly.type
_entity_poly.pdbx_seq_one_letter_code
_entity_poly.pdbx_strand_id
1 'polypeptide(L)'
;MSSRIKEMVRVATARLGGEPSPRAGPSQPGRAESSRTARLGGGGASLRRQPQPQAPTVRTIYCNDREANAPVAYKGNSVSTTKYSVLTFLPKGLFEQFRRVANLYFLMISILSTTPISPVHPVTNVVPLSLVLLVSLIKEAFEDWKRFQNDMSINNAHVDVLQGQKWESSPWKRLQVGDIVRIKQDSYFPADLLFLSSTNADGVCYIETANLDGETNLKIRKALEKTWDYVLPEKASEFKGEIQCEQPNNSLYTFTGNLIVDKQTIPISPNQILLRGCSLRNTEYIVAVVIFTGHETKVMMNSMNVPSKRSTLEKKLDKLILALFATLFTMCVIGAIGSGVFINEKYFYLGLRGRVEDQFNPKNRLVVTILTMFTLITLYSTIIPISLYVSIEMIKFIQCAQFINNDLNMYHAESNTPALARTSNLNEELGQVEYIFSDKTGTLTRNLMEFFKCSIGGEIYGTGITEIEKGGAERAGVRIDDDEDKRSATAVHEKGFNFDDTRIMRGAWRNEPNPEACMEFFRCLAICHTVLPEGEETPEKITYQAASPDEAALVAAAKNFGFFFYRRTPTTVMVRESHVDRMGSMQDVAYEILNVLEFNSTRKRQSVVCRFPNGKLVLYCKGADNVIYERLADGNYDIKKTSREHLEQFGSAGLRTLCLAYRDLSMDQYKSWNEKFVQAKSSLRDRDKKLDEVAELIEKDLVLIGCTAIEDKLQEGVPACIETLSAAGIKIWVLTGDKMETAINIAYVGYLFAPQHAAW
;
A
#
# COMPACT_ATOMS: atom_id res chain seq x y z
N MET A 1 11.44 -10.43 37.09
CA MET A 1 11.21 -9.78 35.77
C MET A 1 9.76 -9.38 35.52
N SER A 2 8.75 -10.10 36.00
CA SER A 2 7.31 -9.81 35.74
C SER A 2 6.76 -8.53 36.40
N SER A 3 7.29 -8.07 37.54
CA SER A 3 6.79 -6.85 38.21
C SER A 3 7.25 -5.54 37.54
N ARG A 4 8.48 -5.48 37.02
CA ARG A 4 9.02 -4.29 36.34
C ARG A 4 8.37 -4.02 34.97
N ILE A 5 7.89 -5.06 34.29
CA ILE A 5 7.20 -4.92 32.99
C ILE A 5 5.77 -4.38 33.20
N LYS A 6 5.06 -4.83 34.24
CA LYS A 6 3.75 -4.29 34.61
C LYS A 6 3.82 -2.81 35.02
N GLU A 7 4.92 -2.39 35.64
CA GLU A 7 5.13 -0.99 36.05
C GLU A 7 5.47 -0.08 34.86
N MET A 8 6.24 -0.56 33.87
CA MET A 8 6.53 0.19 32.64
C MET A 8 5.30 0.35 31.73
N VAL A 9 4.41 -0.65 31.66
CA VAL A 9 3.15 -0.57 30.89
C VAL A 9 2.16 0.41 31.54
N ARG A 10 2.15 0.50 32.88
CA ARG A 10 1.28 1.43 33.63
C ARG A 10 1.72 2.91 33.49
N VAL A 11 3.03 3.15 33.38
CA VAL A 11 3.58 4.50 33.17
C VAL A 11 3.40 4.97 31.71
N ALA A 12 3.34 4.06 30.74
CA ALA A 12 3.06 4.37 29.34
C ALA A 12 1.57 4.67 29.05
N THR A 13 0.65 4.02 29.77
CA THR A 13 -0.81 4.23 29.61
C THR A 13 -1.33 5.48 30.32
N ALA A 14 -0.62 6.02 31.33
CA ALA A 14 -1.01 7.24 32.03
C ALA A 14 -0.75 8.55 31.25
N ARG A 15 -0.13 8.50 30.06
CA ARG A 15 0.15 9.70 29.24
C ARG A 15 -0.79 9.90 28.03
N LEU A 16 -1.76 9.02 27.83
CA LEU A 16 -2.61 9.03 26.61
C LEU A 16 -4.12 8.98 26.87
N GLY A 17 -4.58 9.16 28.11
CA GLY A 17 -6.01 9.21 28.43
C GLY A 17 -6.33 10.39 29.35
N GLY A 18 -6.86 11.47 28.78
CA GLY A 18 -7.54 12.50 29.55
C GLY A 18 -8.97 12.06 29.82
N GLU A 19 -9.27 11.68 31.06
CA GLU A 19 -10.66 11.48 31.50
C GLU A 19 -11.28 12.79 32.03
N PRO A 20 -12.60 12.97 31.87
CA PRO A 20 -13.31 14.21 32.14
C PRO A 20 -13.68 14.36 33.63
N SER A 21 -13.60 15.57 34.16
CA SER A 21 -14.11 15.92 35.50
C SER A 21 -15.51 16.58 35.42
N PRO A 22 -16.42 16.39 36.40
CA PRO A 22 -17.83 16.76 36.27
C PRO A 22 -18.24 18.09 36.96
N ARG A 23 -19.25 18.74 36.35
CA ARG A 23 -20.33 19.61 36.87
C ARG A 23 -20.05 20.94 37.62
N ALA A 24 -20.31 22.04 36.89
CA ALA A 24 -21.27 23.14 37.10
C ALA A 24 -21.37 23.96 38.43
N GLY A 25 -21.24 25.29 38.29
CA GLY A 25 -21.77 26.34 39.19
C GLY A 25 -21.23 27.76 38.85
N PRO A 26 -21.97 28.88 39.02
CA PRO A 26 -22.15 29.85 37.91
C PRO A 26 -21.59 31.29 38.08
N SER A 27 -21.46 31.97 36.92
CA SER A 27 -21.65 33.40 36.58
C SER A 27 -20.96 34.52 37.38
N GLN A 28 -20.07 35.30 36.72
CA GLN A 28 -20.29 36.71 36.27
C GLN A 28 -18.98 37.38 35.75
N PRO A 29 -19.08 38.50 34.99
CA PRO A 29 -18.07 38.89 34.00
C PRO A 29 -17.25 40.15 34.34
N GLY A 30 -16.13 40.30 33.63
CA GLY A 30 -15.55 41.60 33.26
C GLY A 30 -14.24 41.99 33.94
N ARG A 31 -13.18 42.18 33.15
CA ARG A 31 -12.39 43.43 33.08
C ARG A 31 -11.25 43.32 32.07
N ALA A 32 -11.18 44.35 31.24
CA ALA A 32 -10.05 44.69 30.39
C ALA A 32 -8.98 45.43 31.21
N GLU A 33 -7.70 45.21 30.92
CA GLU A 33 -6.55 46.08 31.24
C GLU A 33 -5.42 45.70 30.26
N SER A 34 -5.17 46.49 29.22
CA SER A 34 -4.30 47.67 29.16
C SER A 34 -2.79 47.35 29.07
N SER A 35 -2.29 47.49 27.84
CA SER A 35 -1.04 48.14 27.45
C SER A 35 0.05 48.34 28.51
N ARG A 36 1.24 47.77 28.26
CA ARG A 36 2.52 48.39 28.64
C ARG A 36 3.50 48.45 27.47
N THR A 37 4.20 49.56 27.49
CA THR A 37 4.90 50.25 26.42
C THR A 37 6.33 49.74 26.18
N ALA A 38 6.68 49.85 24.90
CA ALA A 38 7.98 49.90 24.25
C ALA A 38 9.21 50.39 25.06
N ARG A 39 10.36 49.77 24.76
CA ARG A 39 11.65 50.48 24.63
C ARG A 39 12.29 50.15 23.28
N LEU A 40 12.78 51.21 22.64
CA LEU A 40 13.41 51.30 21.33
C LEU A 40 14.93 51.08 21.40
N GLY A 41 15.47 50.55 20.29
CA GLY A 41 16.87 50.59 19.88
C GLY A 41 17.18 49.35 19.01
N GLY A 42 17.64 49.41 17.77
CA GLY A 42 17.95 50.48 16.83
C GLY A 42 18.69 49.81 15.65
N GLY A 43 18.31 50.15 14.41
CA GLY A 43 19.15 50.04 13.21
C GLY A 43 19.44 48.65 12.61
N GLY A 44 18.75 48.33 11.51
CA GLY A 44 19.13 47.23 10.61
C GLY A 44 18.10 47.02 9.51
N ALA A 45 18.24 47.77 8.40
CA ALA A 45 17.33 47.71 7.26
C ALA A 45 17.40 46.35 6.55
N SER A 46 16.39 45.50 6.76
CA SER A 46 16.11 44.33 5.93
C SER A 46 14.81 44.56 5.16
N LEU A 47 14.89 44.57 3.83
CA LEU A 47 13.77 44.57 2.90
C LEU A 47 12.70 43.55 3.34
N ARG A 48 11.56 44.04 3.87
CA ARG A 48 10.40 43.22 4.17
C ARG A 48 9.83 42.69 2.84
N ARG A 49 10.01 41.39 2.62
CA ARG A 49 9.13 40.58 1.77
C ARG A 49 7.68 40.90 2.15
N GLN A 50 6.87 41.26 1.18
CA GLN A 50 5.42 41.29 1.34
C GLN A 50 4.95 39.96 1.92
N PRO A 51 4.02 39.95 2.90
CA PRO A 51 3.41 38.72 3.35
C PRO A 51 2.69 38.08 2.15
N GLN A 52 3.08 36.85 1.81
CA GLN A 52 2.33 36.02 0.86
C GLN A 52 0.86 35.98 1.34
N PRO A 53 -0.13 36.19 0.45
CA PRO A 53 -1.52 36.01 0.83
C PRO A 53 -1.70 34.59 1.37
N GLN A 54 -2.35 34.47 2.53
CA GLN A 54 -2.78 33.18 3.06
C GLN A 54 -3.52 32.43 1.96
N ALA A 55 -3.05 31.23 1.62
CA ALA A 55 -3.69 30.41 0.61
C ALA A 55 -5.17 30.21 1.00
N PRO A 56 -6.12 30.38 0.06
CA PRO A 56 -7.53 30.14 0.37
C PRO A 56 -7.71 28.71 0.89
N THR A 57 -8.54 28.54 1.91
CA THR A 57 -8.84 27.23 2.53
C THR A 57 -9.53 26.25 1.56
N VAL A 58 -10.00 26.74 0.42
CA VAL A 58 -10.73 26.00 -0.62
C VAL A 58 -10.08 26.27 -1.98
N ARG A 59 -9.90 25.22 -2.77
CA ARG A 59 -9.40 25.28 -4.16
C ARG A 59 -10.58 25.27 -5.12
N THR A 60 -10.61 26.23 -6.04
CA THR A 60 -11.65 26.37 -7.05
C THR A 60 -11.10 26.05 -8.43
N ILE A 61 -11.70 25.08 -9.12
CA ILE A 61 -11.28 24.61 -10.43
C ILE A 61 -12.43 24.85 -11.42
N TYR A 62 -12.15 25.56 -12.51
CA TYR A 62 -13.09 25.74 -13.59
C TYR A 62 -12.91 24.63 -14.63
N CYS A 63 -13.96 23.85 -14.89
CA CYS A 63 -13.91 22.74 -15.85
C CYS A 63 -13.96 23.28 -17.28
N ASN A 64 -13.12 22.73 -18.16
CA ASN A 64 -13.05 23.08 -19.58
C ASN A 64 -12.73 24.57 -19.85
N ASP A 65 -12.13 25.27 -18.89
CA ASP A 65 -11.73 26.67 -19.01
C ASP A 65 -10.30 26.89 -18.48
N ARG A 66 -9.35 26.96 -19.41
CA ARG A 66 -7.93 27.18 -19.09
C ARG A 66 -7.63 28.63 -18.71
N GLU A 67 -8.37 29.59 -19.24
CA GLU A 67 -8.14 31.02 -18.99
C GLU A 67 -8.56 31.38 -17.57
N ALA A 68 -9.68 30.83 -17.09
CA ALA A 68 -10.15 31.01 -15.73
C ALA A 68 -9.23 30.35 -14.68
N ASN A 69 -8.53 29.27 -15.04
CA ASN A 69 -7.59 28.58 -14.15
C ASN A 69 -6.16 29.17 -14.18
N ALA A 70 -5.80 29.94 -15.21
CA ALA A 70 -4.47 30.52 -15.36
C ALA A 70 -4.00 31.40 -14.17
N PRO A 71 -4.85 32.22 -13.51
CA PRO A 71 -4.43 33.06 -12.38
C PRO A 71 -3.96 32.29 -11.15
N VAL A 72 -4.42 31.04 -10.97
CA VAL A 72 -4.10 30.21 -9.79
C VAL A 72 -2.73 29.53 -9.94
N ALA A 73 -2.19 29.45 -11.17
CA ALA A 73 -0.88 28.87 -11.49
C ALA A 73 -0.67 27.46 -10.89
N TYR A 74 -1.57 26.53 -11.23
CA TYR A 74 -1.47 25.13 -10.83
C TYR A 74 -0.18 24.45 -11.30
N LYS A 75 0.31 23.47 -10.52
CA LYS A 75 1.49 22.69 -10.91
C LYS A 75 1.20 21.83 -12.14
N GLY A 76 2.19 21.69 -13.02
CA GLY A 76 2.09 20.81 -14.18
C GLY A 76 2.04 19.33 -13.80
N ASN A 77 1.57 18.47 -14.71
CA ASN A 77 1.40 17.03 -14.44
C ASN A 77 2.67 16.18 -14.58
N SER A 78 3.81 16.79 -14.90
CA SER A 78 5.09 16.09 -14.96
C SER A 78 5.51 15.59 -13.58
N VAL A 79 5.87 14.32 -13.48
CA VAL A 79 6.45 13.72 -12.28
C VAL A 79 7.94 13.53 -12.46
N SER A 80 8.71 13.84 -11.42
CA SER A 80 10.14 13.63 -11.37
C SER A 80 10.50 12.94 -10.06
N THR A 81 11.13 11.77 -10.18
CA THR A 81 11.71 10.98 -9.08
C THR A 81 13.25 11.03 -9.08
N THR A 82 13.83 11.76 -10.03
CA THR A 82 15.28 12.03 -10.07
C THR A 82 15.72 12.87 -8.87
N LYS A 83 16.90 12.56 -8.34
CA LYS A 83 17.49 13.32 -7.23
C LYS A 83 18.11 14.63 -7.73
N TYR A 84 18.64 14.59 -8.95
CA TYR A 84 19.41 15.67 -9.52
C TYR A 84 18.74 16.19 -10.80
N SER A 85 18.81 17.51 -10.99
CA SER A 85 18.72 18.15 -12.30
C SER A 85 20.11 18.25 -12.91
N VAL A 86 20.22 18.33 -14.24
CA VAL A 86 21.49 18.42 -15.00
C VAL A 86 22.43 19.48 -14.42
N LEU A 87 21.92 20.65 -14.03
CA LEU A 87 22.71 21.74 -13.45
C LEU A 87 23.04 21.52 -11.97
N THR A 88 22.16 20.84 -11.23
CA THR A 88 22.34 20.59 -9.79
C THR A 88 23.12 19.32 -9.50
N PHE A 89 23.34 18.47 -10.51
CA PHE A 89 24.01 17.18 -10.40
C PHE A 89 25.42 17.35 -9.85
N LEU A 90 26.24 18.22 -10.47
CA LEU A 90 27.61 18.40 -10.02
C LEU A 90 27.70 19.05 -8.62
N PRO A 91 27.00 20.17 -8.30
CA PRO A 91 27.09 20.77 -6.97
C PRO A 91 26.52 19.88 -5.86
N LYS A 92 25.37 19.24 -6.07
CA LYS A 92 24.77 18.37 -5.05
C LYS A 92 25.51 17.04 -4.94
N GLY A 93 25.91 16.45 -6.07
CA GLY A 93 26.69 15.22 -6.09
C GLY A 93 28.03 15.39 -5.37
N LEU A 94 28.78 16.46 -5.68
CA LEU A 94 30.01 16.79 -4.95
C LEU A 94 29.75 17.04 -3.46
N PHE A 95 28.69 17.77 -3.13
CA PHE A 95 28.33 18.01 -1.72
C PHE A 95 28.02 16.69 -0.98
N GLU A 96 27.31 15.75 -1.60
CA GLU A 96 27.04 14.44 -1.02
C GLU A 96 28.31 13.61 -0.82
N GLN A 97 29.24 13.67 -1.77
CA GLN A 97 30.54 13.01 -1.65
C GLN A 97 31.40 13.65 -0.55
N PHE A 98 31.43 14.98 -0.41
CA PHE A 98 32.18 15.67 0.65
C PHE A 98 31.51 15.62 2.02
N ARG A 99 30.25 15.18 2.11
CA ARG A 99 29.62 14.81 3.39
C ARG A 99 30.27 13.57 4.04
N ARG A 100 31.23 12.93 3.36
CA ARG A 100 32.06 11.83 3.90
C ARG A 100 33.35 12.41 4.49
N VAL A 101 33.65 12.02 5.73
CA VAL A 101 34.81 12.54 6.48
C VAL A 101 36.13 12.32 5.75
N ALA A 102 36.27 11.16 5.08
CA ALA A 102 37.49 10.83 4.33
C ALA A 102 37.71 11.73 3.11
N ASN A 103 36.66 12.06 2.36
CA ASN A 103 36.80 12.94 1.19
C ASN A 103 37.21 14.36 1.61
N LEU A 104 36.71 14.82 2.77
CA LEU A 104 37.17 16.08 3.36
C LEU A 104 38.64 16.01 3.79
N TYR A 105 39.07 14.90 4.39
CA TYR A 105 40.47 14.66 4.75
C TYR A 105 41.40 14.69 3.52
N PHE A 106 41.06 13.95 2.46
CA PHE A 106 41.87 13.93 1.23
C PHE A 106 41.88 15.27 0.50
N LEU A 107 40.79 16.03 0.57
CA LEU A 107 40.75 17.41 0.07
C LEU A 107 41.73 18.30 0.84
N MET A 108 41.75 18.20 2.17
CA MET A 108 42.69 18.96 3.02
C MET A 108 44.15 18.58 2.72
N ILE A 109 44.47 17.29 2.56
CA ILE A 109 45.81 16.85 2.18
C ILE A 109 46.19 17.31 0.77
N SER A 110 45.24 17.30 -0.17
CA SER A 110 45.47 17.79 -1.53
C SER A 110 45.77 19.29 -1.53
N ILE A 111 45.01 20.09 -0.78
CA ILE A 111 45.28 21.52 -0.60
C ILE A 111 46.66 21.72 0.06
N LEU A 112 46.97 20.98 1.12
CA LEU A 112 48.27 21.07 1.80
C LEU A 112 49.44 20.68 0.88
N SER A 113 49.22 19.72 -0.03
CA SER A 113 50.24 19.28 -0.99
C SER A 113 50.61 20.32 -2.04
N THR A 114 49.73 21.30 -2.30
CA THR A 114 50.02 22.44 -3.20
C THR A 114 50.91 23.50 -2.56
N THR A 115 51.13 23.42 -1.24
CA THR A 115 52.02 24.33 -0.54
C THR A 115 53.48 23.85 -0.66
N PRO A 116 54.47 24.76 -0.62
CA PRO A 116 55.90 24.39 -0.67
C PRO A 116 56.37 23.58 0.56
N ILE A 117 55.49 23.35 1.55
CA ILE A 117 55.75 22.61 2.79
C ILE A 117 55.66 21.09 2.57
N SER A 118 55.01 20.67 1.47
CA SER A 118 54.82 19.26 1.13
C SER A 118 56.08 18.65 0.51
N PRO A 119 56.54 17.49 0.99
CA PRO A 119 57.66 16.77 0.37
C PRO A 119 57.22 15.99 -0.88
N VAL A 120 55.92 15.94 -1.16
CA VAL A 120 55.32 15.16 -2.24
C VAL A 120 54.72 16.10 -3.29
N HIS A 121 54.91 15.75 -4.56
CA HIS A 121 54.37 16.52 -5.68
C HIS A 121 52.83 16.54 -5.66
N PRO A 122 52.15 17.70 -5.86
CA PRO A 122 50.69 17.81 -5.69
C PRO A 122 49.87 16.81 -6.55
N VAL A 123 50.40 16.48 -7.73
CA VAL A 123 49.76 15.53 -8.67
C VAL A 123 49.51 14.16 -8.04
N THR A 124 50.37 13.68 -7.13
CA THR A 124 50.22 12.35 -6.53
C THR A 124 48.99 12.24 -5.63
N ASN A 125 48.51 13.35 -5.06
CA ASN A 125 47.36 13.37 -4.15
C ASN A 125 46.07 13.83 -4.87
N VAL A 126 46.20 14.81 -5.77
CA VAL A 126 45.06 15.35 -6.53
C VAL A 126 44.50 14.34 -7.53
N VAL A 127 45.35 13.59 -8.23
CA VAL A 127 44.91 12.65 -9.28
C VAL A 127 44.07 11.51 -8.70
N PRO A 128 44.50 10.78 -7.64
CA PRO A 128 43.69 9.72 -7.05
C PRO A 128 42.34 10.24 -6.51
N LEU A 129 42.33 11.38 -5.81
CA LEU A 129 41.10 11.98 -5.30
C LEU A 129 40.13 12.34 -6.44
N SER A 130 40.64 12.93 -7.52
CA SER A 130 39.83 13.30 -8.68
C SER A 130 39.24 12.07 -9.37
N LEU A 131 40.02 11.00 -9.51
CA LEU A 131 39.56 9.73 -10.07
C LEU A 131 38.47 9.09 -9.21
N VAL A 132 38.64 9.08 -7.89
CA VAL A 132 37.67 8.56 -6.93
C VAL A 132 36.34 9.30 -7.03
N LEU A 133 36.38 10.63 -7.01
CA LEU A 133 35.19 11.47 -7.13
C LEU A 133 34.52 11.28 -8.50
N LEU A 134 35.31 11.18 -9.58
CA LEU A 134 34.79 10.95 -10.92
C LEU A 134 34.04 9.62 -11.04
N VAL A 135 34.62 8.51 -10.57
CA VAL A 135 33.97 7.20 -10.60
C VAL A 135 32.68 7.20 -9.77
N SER A 136 32.71 7.82 -8.59
CA SER A 136 31.54 7.95 -7.71
C SER A 136 30.41 8.73 -8.39
N LEU A 137 30.75 9.85 -9.04
CA LEU A 137 29.80 10.67 -9.80
C LEU A 137 29.25 9.93 -11.02
N ILE A 138 30.09 9.19 -11.77
CA ILE A 138 29.62 8.42 -12.94
C ILE A 138 28.60 7.36 -12.50
N LYS A 139 28.88 6.64 -11.40
CA LYS A 139 27.94 5.67 -10.83
C LYS A 139 26.60 6.33 -10.49
N GLU A 140 26.64 7.45 -9.78
CA GLU A 140 25.45 8.18 -9.36
C GLU A 140 24.66 8.74 -10.55
N ALA A 141 25.36 9.22 -11.59
CA ALA A 141 24.76 9.64 -12.85
C ALA A 141 24.04 8.48 -13.54
N PHE A 142 24.62 7.28 -13.57
CA PHE A 142 23.99 6.10 -14.15
C PHE A 142 22.72 5.68 -13.40
N GLU A 143 22.76 5.68 -12.06
CA GLU A 143 21.58 5.37 -11.24
C GLU A 143 20.45 6.40 -11.42
N ASP A 144 20.77 7.70 -11.49
CA ASP A 144 19.78 8.76 -11.68
C ASP A 144 19.25 8.79 -13.13
N TRP A 145 20.10 8.45 -14.12
CA TRP A 145 19.69 8.31 -15.53
C TRP A 145 18.64 7.21 -15.72
N LYS A 146 18.79 6.07 -15.04
CA LYS A 146 17.79 5.00 -15.09
C LYS A 146 16.43 5.47 -14.53
N ARG A 147 16.43 6.32 -13.49
CA ARG A 147 15.19 6.93 -12.98
C ARG A 147 14.60 7.93 -13.95
N PHE A 148 15.45 8.76 -14.57
CA PHE A 148 15.03 9.69 -15.61
C PHE A 148 14.36 8.98 -16.78
N GLN A 149 14.89 7.84 -17.24
CA GLN A 149 14.25 7.05 -18.29
C GLN A 149 12.85 6.57 -17.91
N ASN A 150 12.66 6.08 -16.68
CA ASN A 150 11.36 5.67 -16.16
C ASN A 150 10.38 6.85 -16.01
N ASP A 151 10.86 7.99 -15.51
CA ASP A 151 10.05 9.21 -15.43
C ASP A 151 9.63 9.68 -16.82
N MET A 152 10.54 9.60 -17.80
CA MET A 152 10.30 10.01 -19.18
C MET A 152 9.28 9.09 -19.88
N SER A 153 9.31 7.78 -19.62
CA SER A 153 8.30 6.86 -20.14
C SER A 153 6.91 7.15 -19.58
N ILE A 154 6.80 7.45 -18.28
CA ILE A 154 5.53 7.79 -17.63
C ILE A 154 5.01 9.15 -18.13
N ASN A 155 5.88 10.16 -18.20
CA ASN A 155 5.50 11.52 -18.62
C ASN A 155 5.11 11.62 -20.09
N ASN A 156 5.57 10.69 -20.94
CA ASN A 156 5.22 10.59 -22.35
C ASN A 156 4.15 9.53 -22.64
N ALA A 157 3.56 8.91 -21.62
CA ALA A 157 2.34 8.12 -21.80
C ALA A 157 1.23 9.03 -22.34
N HIS A 158 0.33 8.49 -23.16
CA HIS A 158 -0.70 9.27 -23.85
C HIS A 158 -2.06 9.11 -23.17
N VAL A 159 -2.88 10.14 -23.27
CA VAL A 159 -4.30 10.14 -22.89
C VAL A 159 -5.08 11.04 -23.84
N ASP A 160 -6.34 10.71 -24.08
CA ASP A 160 -7.20 11.52 -24.92
C ASP A 160 -7.72 12.72 -24.12
N VAL A 161 -7.47 13.93 -24.60
CA VAL A 161 -7.94 15.19 -24.00
C VAL A 161 -8.97 15.83 -24.93
N LEU A 162 -10.03 16.40 -24.37
CA LEU A 162 -11.02 17.13 -25.14
C LEU A 162 -10.44 18.48 -25.60
N GLN A 163 -10.37 18.69 -26.91
CA GLN A 163 -10.03 19.99 -27.49
C GLN A 163 -11.11 20.39 -28.50
N GLY A 164 -11.88 21.42 -28.15
CA GLY A 164 -13.10 21.76 -28.89
C GLY A 164 -14.12 20.63 -28.81
N GLN A 165 -14.43 20.01 -29.95
CA GLN A 165 -15.37 18.87 -30.07
C GLN A 165 -14.69 17.56 -30.46
N LYS A 166 -13.36 17.46 -30.35
CA LYS A 166 -12.60 16.25 -30.72
C LYS A 166 -11.73 15.77 -29.58
N TRP A 167 -11.54 14.46 -29.52
CA TRP A 167 -10.59 13.80 -28.64
C TRP A 167 -9.22 13.82 -29.30
N GLU A 168 -8.25 14.51 -28.70
CA GLU A 168 -6.87 14.55 -29.19
C GLU A 168 -5.94 13.85 -28.19
N SER A 169 -5.09 12.96 -28.69
CA SER A 169 -4.10 12.26 -27.88
C SER A 169 -2.98 13.22 -27.45
N SER A 170 -2.82 13.39 -26.14
CA SER A 170 -1.83 14.27 -25.52
C SER A 170 -0.97 13.52 -24.51
N PRO A 171 0.33 13.82 -24.40
CA PRO A 171 1.18 13.21 -23.38
C PRO A 171 0.80 13.68 -21.97
N TRP A 172 0.95 12.81 -20.98
CA TRP A 172 0.56 13.06 -19.59
C TRP A 172 1.16 14.34 -19.00
N LYS A 173 2.40 14.69 -19.38
CA LYS A 173 3.08 15.92 -18.94
C LYS A 173 2.37 17.22 -19.35
N ARG A 174 1.53 17.20 -20.39
CA ARG A 174 0.80 18.38 -20.91
C ARG A 174 -0.57 18.58 -20.28
N LEU A 175 -1.04 17.63 -19.46
CA LEU A 175 -2.31 17.76 -18.76
C LEU A 175 -2.31 18.92 -17.77
N GLN A 176 -3.42 19.65 -17.75
CA GLN A 176 -3.67 20.75 -16.83
C GLN A 176 -4.92 20.50 -16.00
N VAL A 177 -5.02 21.18 -14.87
CA VAL A 177 -6.18 21.15 -14.00
C VAL A 177 -7.38 21.75 -14.73
N GLY A 178 -8.53 21.06 -14.66
CA GLY A 178 -9.76 21.43 -15.35
C GLY A 178 -9.90 20.86 -16.76
N ASP A 179 -8.87 20.21 -17.32
CA ASP A 179 -8.98 19.51 -18.62
C ASP A 179 -9.94 18.32 -18.52
N ILE A 180 -10.74 18.10 -19.55
CA ILE A 180 -11.59 16.90 -19.69
C ILE A 180 -10.79 15.84 -20.43
N VAL A 181 -10.71 14.64 -19.84
CA VAL A 181 -9.97 13.51 -20.36
C VAL A 181 -10.88 12.31 -20.60
N ARG A 182 -10.56 11.55 -21.66
CA ARG A 182 -11.14 10.24 -21.94
C ARG A 182 -10.09 9.17 -21.66
N ILE A 183 -10.44 8.23 -20.79
CA ILE A 183 -9.58 7.08 -20.48
C ILE A 183 -10.23 5.83 -21.05
N LYS A 184 -9.45 5.06 -21.82
CA LYS A 184 -9.88 3.78 -22.40
C LYS A 184 -9.66 2.64 -21.42
N GLN A 185 -10.30 1.51 -21.70
CA GLN A 185 -10.11 0.26 -20.96
C GLN A 185 -8.61 -0.08 -20.80
N ASP A 186 -8.27 -0.66 -19.65
CA ASP A 186 -6.94 -1.13 -19.28
C ASP A 186 -5.84 -0.05 -19.21
N SER A 187 -6.22 1.22 -19.26
CA SER A 187 -5.32 2.35 -19.16
C SER A 187 -5.24 2.88 -17.72
N TYR A 188 -4.06 3.35 -17.33
CA TYR A 188 -3.84 3.99 -16.03
C TYR A 188 -4.34 5.43 -16.00
N PHE A 189 -4.81 5.90 -14.85
CA PHE A 189 -5.18 7.29 -14.65
C PHE A 189 -3.94 8.19 -14.53
N PRO A 190 -3.87 9.27 -15.33
CA PRO A 190 -2.69 10.14 -15.40
C PRO A 190 -2.55 11.14 -14.24
N ALA A 191 -3.65 11.40 -13.54
CA ALA A 191 -3.83 12.45 -12.54
C ALA A 191 -5.00 12.05 -11.61
N ASP A 192 -5.30 12.84 -10.58
CA ASP A 192 -6.51 12.63 -9.78
C ASP A 192 -7.68 13.30 -10.50
N LEU A 193 -8.74 12.54 -10.79
CA LEU A 193 -9.83 12.91 -11.67
C LEU A 193 -11.18 12.86 -10.97
N LEU A 194 -12.10 13.75 -11.38
CA LEU A 194 -13.52 13.67 -11.10
C LEU A 194 -14.21 12.83 -12.18
N PHE A 195 -14.86 11.74 -11.80
CA PHE A 195 -15.60 10.88 -12.70
C PHE A 195 -16.91 11.55 -13.15
N LEU A 196 -17.05 11.83 -14.45
CA LEU A 196 -18.24 12.46 -15.02
C LEU A 196 -19.22 11.44 -15.62
N SER A 197 -18.73 10.53 -16.48
CA SER A 197 -19.57 9.58 -17.17
C SER A 197 -18.78 8.36 -17.65
N SER A 198 -19.49 7.26 -17.89
CA SER A 198 -18.96 6.02 -18.45
C SER A 198 -19.84 5.56 -19.60
N THR A 199 -19.32 4.66 -20.43
CA THR A 199 -20.12 3.93 -21.43
C THR A 199 -21.21 3.04 -20.82
N ASN A 200 -21.03 2.60 -19.58
CA ASN A 200 -22.01 1.78 -18.87
C ASN A 200 -23.27 2.61 -18.54
N ALA A 201 -24.46 2.00 -18.75
CA ALA A 201 -25.77 2.65 -18.64
C ALA A 201 -26.07 3.31 -17.28
N ASP A 202 -25.42 2.85 -16.21
CA ASP A 202 -25.63 3.34 -14.83
C ASP A 202 -24.58 4.36 -14.37
N GLY A 203 -23.70 4.84 -15.27
CA GLY A 203 -22.63 5.77 -14.91
C GLY A 203 -21.63 5.17 -13.91
N VAL A 204 -21.34 3.87 -14.04
CA VAL A 204 -20.44 3.11 -13.16
C VAL A 204 -19.19 2.69 -13.92
N CYS A 205 -18.03 2.81 -13.28
CA CYS A 205 -16.78 2.23 -13.74
C CYS A 205 -16.10 1.38 -12.67
N TYR A 206 -15.24 0.48 -13.13
CA TYR A 206 -14.46 -0.40 -12.25
C TYR A 206 -12.99 0.00 -12.31
N ILE A 207 -12.37 0.12 -11.14
CA ILE A 207 -10.98 0.51 -11.01
C ILE A 207 -10.20 -0.53 -10.23
N GLU A 208 -8.97 -0.80 -10.66
CA GLU A 208 -8.03 -1.64 -9.93
C GLU A 208 -7.05 -0.74 -9.19
N THR A 209 -6.89 -0.96 -7.87
CA THR A 209 -6.07 -0.11 -6.99
C THR A 209 -4.73 -0.74 -6.59
N ALA A 210 -4.31 -1.82 -7.24
CA ALA A 210 -3.11 -2.58 -6.88
C ALA A 210 -1.84 -1.72 -6.69
N ASN A 211 -1.67 -0.64 -7.45
CA ASN A 211 -0.53 0.28 -7.33
C ASN A 211 -0.56 1.23 -6.12
N LEU A 212 -1.72 1.38 -5.45
CA LEU A 212 -1.92 2.27 -4.31
C LEU A 212 -1.89 1.51 -2.98
N ASP A 213 -2.69 0.45 -2.89
CA ASP A 213 -2.93 -0.31 -1.65
C ASP A 213 -2.57 -1.79 -1.78
N GLY A 214 -2.09 -2.24 -2.94
CA GLY A 214 -1.78 -3.65 -3.18
C GLY A 214 -3.00 -4.54 -3.39
N GLU A 215 -4.22 -3.98 -3.36
CA GLU A 215 -5.44 -4.74 -3.58
C GLU A 215 -5.70 -4.92 -5.08
N THR A 216 -5.78 -6.16 -5.54
CA THR A 216 -6.05 -6.53 -6.95
C THR A 216 -7.53 -6.55 -7.29
N ASN A 217 -8.42 -6.41 -6.30
CA ASN A 217 -9.86 -6.43 -6.51
C ASN A 217 -10.33 -5.14 -7.18
N LEU A 218 -11.38 -5.27 -7.99
CA LEU A 218 -11.98 -4.12 -8.63
C LEU A 218 -12.89 -3.36 -7.68
N LYS A 219 -12.67 -2.05 -7.57
CA LYS A 219 -13.51 -1.13 -6.82
C LYS A 219 -14.48 -0.44 -7.76
N ILE A 220 -15.73 -0.36 -7.34
CA ILE A 220 -16.80 0.29 -8.08
C ILE A 220 -16.76 1.80 -7.81
N ARG A 221 -16.78 2.61 -8.86
CA ARG A 221 -16.92 4.08 -8.78
C ARG A 221 -18.15 4.51 -9.55
N LYS A 222 -18.91 5.45 -8.99
CA LYS A 222 -20.19 5.90 -9.54
C LYS A 222 -20.15 7.40 -9.81
N ALA A 223 -20.46 7.77 -11.05
CA ALA A 223 -20.57 9.15 -11.50
C ALA A 223 -21.84 9.82 -10.94
N LEU A 224 -21.86 11.15 -10.99
CA LEU A 224 -23.04 11.93 -10.61
C LEU A 224 -24.14 11.73 -11.66
N GLU A 225 -25.38 11.53 -11.22
CA GLU A 225 -26.51 11.22 -12.13
C GLU A 225 -26.76 12.33 -13.16
N LYS A 226 -26.44 13.59 -12.81
CA LYS A 226 -26.56 14.73 -13.73
C LYS A 226 -25.48 14.78 -14.80
N THR A 227 -24.38 14.04 -14.65
CA THR A 227 -23.24 14.10 -15.57
C THR A 227 -23.18 12.92 -16.54
N TRP A 228 -24.13 11.98 -16.46
CA TRP A 228 -24.16 10.78 -17.30
C TRP A 228 -24.24 11.06 -18.80
N ASP A 229 -24.84 12.19 -19.20
CA ASP A 229 -24.99 12.56 -20.59
C ASP A 229 -23.69 12.99 -21.28
N TYR A 230 -22.63 13.30 -20.53
CA TYR A 230 -21.37 13.84 -21.06
C TYR A 230 -20.42 12.78 -21.64
N VAL A 231 -20.94 11.65 -22.12
CA VAL A 231 -20.15 10.59 -22.77
C VAL A 231 -19.68 11.02 -24.16
N LEU A 232 -20.56 11.70 -24.91
CA LEU A 232 -20.27 12.18 -26.27
C LEU A 232 -19.40 13.43 -26.23
N PRO A 233 -18.44 13.58 -27.16
CA PRO A 233 -17.55 14.75 -27.20
C PRO A 233 -18.29 16.07 -27.36
N GLU A 234 -19.41 16.07 -28.11
CA GLU A 234 -20.24 17.26 -28.33
C GLU A 234 -20.82 17.77 -27.01
N LYS A 235 -21.50 16.88 -26.26
CA LYS A 235 -22.05 17.21 -24.94
C LYS A 235 -20.94 17.51 -23.91
N ALA A 236 -19.84 16.77 -23.94
CA ALA A 236 -18.71 17.02 -23.04
C ALA A 236 -18.09 18.41 -23.25
N SER A 237 -18.13 18.93 -24.49
CA SER A 237 -17.62 20.29 -24.78
C SER A 237 -18.51 21.39 -24.21
N GLU A 238 -19.80 21.13 -24.04
CA GLU A 238 -20.76 22.03 -23.41
C GLU A 238 -20.64 22.06 -21.88
N PHE A 239 -19.98 21.07 -21.29
CA PHE A 239 -19.82 20.98 -19.85
C PHE A 239 -18.97 22.14 -19.32
N LYS A 240 -19.63 23.02 -18.56
CA LYS A 240 -19.00 24.08 -17.77
C LYS A 240 -19.44 23.95 -16.33
N GLY A 241 -18.50 23.61 -15.46
CA GLY A 241 -18.75 23.42 -14.04
C GLY A 241 -17.63 24.03 -13.21
N GLU A 242 -17.95 24.46 -12.00
CA GLU A 242 -16.99 24.91 -11.00
C GLU A 242 -16.86 23.84 -9.92
N ILE A 243 -15.66 23.32 -9.70
CA ILE A 243 -15.35 22.36 -8.63
C ILE A 243 -14.69 23.12 -7.48
N GLN A 244 -15.35 23.14 -6.33
CA GLN A 244 -14.78 23.66 -5.09
C GLN A 244 -14.37 22.48 -4.21
N CYS A 245 -13.09 22.33 -3.93
CA CYS A 245 -12.56 21.19 -3.19
C CYS A 245 -11.55 21.60 -2.12
N GLU A 246 -11.26 20.67 -1.22
CA GLU A 246 -10.18 20.83 -0.25
C GLU A 246 -8.81 20.97 -0.92
N GLN A 247 -7.82 21.48 -0.18
CA GLN A 247 -6.44 21.46 -0.66
C GLN A 247 -5.93 20.02 -0.77
N PRO A 248 -4.96 19.76 -1.69
CA PRO A 248 -4.36 18.45 -1.83
C PRO A 248 -3.84 17.89 -0.49
N ASN A 249 -4.23 16.66 -0.17
CA ASN A 249 -3.83 15.96 1.05
C ASN A 249 -3.32 14.55 0.73
N ASN A 250 -2.68 13.90 1.72
CA ASN A 250 -2.14 12.55 1.57
C ASN A 250 -3.14 11.43 1.95
N SER A 251 -4.38 11.76 2.34
CA SER A 251 -5.36 10.76 2.75
C SER A 251 -6.07 10.17 1.52
N LEU A 252 -5.82 8.91 1.21
CA LEU A 252 -6.36 8.24 0.01
C LEU A 252 -7.90 8.14 0.02
N TYR A 253 -8.49 7.92 1.21
CA TYR A 253 -9.92 7.59 1.35
C TYR A 253 -10.83 8.80 1.62
N THR A 254 -10.29 9.97 1.94
CA THR A 254 -11.08 11.16 2.23
C THR A 254 -11.02 12.15 1.09
N PHE A 255 -12.17 12.56 0.57
CA PHE A 255 -12.26 13.66 -0.38
C PHE A 255 -13.55 14.42 -0.12
N THR A 256 -13.44 15.72 0.09
CA THR A 256 -14.60 16.61 0.23
C THR A 256 -14.54 17.72 -0.80
N GLY A 257 -15.60 17.83 -1.58
CA GLY A 257 -15.77 18.92 -2.53
C GLY A 257 -17.21 19.08 -2.98
N ASN A 258 -17.48 20.13 -3.72
CA ASN A 258 -18.76 20.45 -4.31
C ASN A 258 -18.57 20.75 -5.80
N LEU A 259 -19.41 20.16 -6.64
CA LEU A 259 -19.53 20.48 -8.05
C LEU A 259 -20.70 21.45 -8.24
N ILE A 260 -20.43 22.62 -8.81
CA ILE A 260 -21.43 23.63 -9.14
C ILE A 260 -21.65 23.59 -10.65
N VAL A 261 -22.81 23.09 -11.07
CA VAL A 261 -23.26 23.01 -12.47
C VAL A 261 -24.67 23.60 -12.53
N ASP A 262 -24.94 24.48 -13.50
CA ASP A 262 -26.23 25.15 -13.68
C ASP A 262 -26.80 25.81 -12.40
N LYS A 263 -25.93 26.47 -11.63
CA LYS A 263 -26.24 27.10 -10.32
C LYS A 263 -26.73 26.13 -9.24
N GLN A 264 -26.56 24.82 -9.42
CA GLN A 264 -26.85 23.82 -8.41
C GLN A 264 -25.56 23.25 -7.83
N THR A 265 -25.47 23.22 -6.51
CA THR A 265 -24.32 22.67 -5.77
C THR A 265 -24.57 21.19 -5.47
N ILE A 266 -23.70 20.33 -5.95
CA ILE A 266 -23.78 18.88 -5.80
C ILE A 266 -22.56 18.42 -4.97
N PRO A 267 -22.76 17.75 -3.83
CA PRO A 267 -21.64 17.26 -3.04
C PRO A 267 -20.91 16.12 -3.75
N ILE A 268 -19.58 16.19 -3.74
CA ILE A 268 -18.67 15.18 -4.27
C ILE A 268 -18.18 14.33 -3.09
N SER A 269 -18.29 13.02 -3.21
CA SER A 269 -17.75 12.04 -2.26
C SER A 269 -16.53 11.32 -2.85
N PRO A 270 -15.77 10.54 -2.06
CA PRO A 270 -14.65 9.75 -2.56
C PRO A 270 -15.03 8.77 -3.69
N ASN A 271 -16.30 8.35 -3.75
CA ASN A 271 -16.82 7.43 -4.78
C ASN A 271 -16.85 8.02 -6.20
N GLN A 272 -16.72 9.35 -6.33
CA GLN A 272 -16.63 10.04 -7.62
C GLN A 272 -15.18 10.35 -8.02
N ILE A 273 -14.19 10.03 -7.20
CA ILE A 273 -12.79 10.37 -7.44
C ILE A 273 -12.01 9.15 -7.94
N LEU A 274 -11.24 9.37 -9.00
CA LEU A 274 -10.34 8.40 -9.61
C LEU A 274 -8.91 8.86 -9.33
N LEU A 275 -8.12 8.05 -8.63
CA LEU A 275 -6.78 8.44 -8.21
C LEU A 275 -5.74 8.06 -9.27
N ARG A 276 -4.68 8.88 -9.37
CA ARG A 276 -3.54 8.56 -10.23
C ARG A 276 -3.00 7.16 -9.88
N GLY A 277 -2.64 6.37 -10.89
CA GLY A 277 -2.04 5.05 -10.70
C GLY A 277 -3.02 3.88 -10.57
N CYS A 278 -4.33 4.13 -10.38
CA CYS A 278 -5.33 3.09 -10.63
C CYS A 278 -5.46 2.83 -12.14
N SER A 279 -5.85 1.62 -12.52
CA SER A 279 -6.21 1.23 -13.89
C SER A 279 -7.73 1.12 -14.04
N LEU A 280 -8.24 1.53 -15.20
CA LEU A 280 -9.64 1.30 -15.58
C LEU A 280 -9.83 -0.14 -16.05
N ARG A 281 -10.84 -0.84 -15.54
CA ARG A 281 -11.20 -2.21 -15.93
C ARG A 281 -12.68 -2.30 -16.29
N ASN A 282 -13.03 -3.26 -17.15
CA ASN A 282 -14.41 -3.64 -17.50
C ASN A 282 -15.31 -2.46 -17.91
N THR A 283 -14.72 -1.45 -18.52
CA THR A 283 -15.42 -0.26 -19.00
C THR A 283 -14.65 0.22 -20.22
N GLU A 284 -15.30 0.26 -21.39
CA GLU A 284 -14.65 0.61 -22.66
C GLU A 284 -13.94 1.96 -22.60
N TYR A 285 -14.65 2.98 -22.11
CA TYR A 285 -14.05 4.26 -21.78
C TYR A 285 -14.87 5.05 -20.76
N ILE A 286 -14.19 5.98 -20.09
CA ILE A 286 -14.79 6.95 -19.17
C ILE A 286 -14.41 8.37 -19.59
N VAL A 287 -15.23 9.33 -19.17
CA VAL A 287 -14.95 10.77 -19.26
C VAL A 287 -14.81 11.32 -17.85
N ALA A 288 -13.74 12.10 -17.63
CA ALA A 288 -13.41 12.63 -16.31
C ALA A 288 -12.73 14.01 -16.41
N VAL A 289 -12.74 14.79 -15.32
CA VAL A 289 -12.10 16.11 -15.22
C VAL A 289 -10.87 16.03 -14.33
N VAL A 290 -9.76 16.63 -14.74
CA VAL A 290 -8.54 16.67 -13.92
C VAL A 290 -8.69 17.61 -12.73
N ILE A 291 -8.54 17.09 -11.50
CA ILE A 291 -8.56 17.88 -10.25
C ILE A 291 -7.15 18.22 -9.77
N PHE A 292 -6.33 17.19 -9.52
CA PHE A 292 -4.96 17.35 -9.03
C PHE A 292 -3.95 16.78 -10.02
N THR A 293 -2.86 17.50 -10.23
CA THR A 293 -1.82 17.18 -11.23
C THR A 293 -0.45 17.03 -10.58
N GLY A 294 0.37 16.14 -11.16
CA GLY A 294 1.78 15.98 -10.83
C GLY A 294 2.01 15.67 -9.34
N HIS A 295 2.85 16.48 -8.69
CA HIS A 295 3.17 16.34 -7.27
C HIS A 295 2.03 16.71 -6.31
N GLU A 296 0.89 17.21 -6.81
CA GLU A 296 -0.32 17.45 -6.00
C GLU A 296 -1.25 16.23 -5.95
N THR A 297 -1.01 15.22 -6.77
CA THR A 297 -1.79 13.97 -6.70
C THR A 297 -1.55 13.25 -5.39
N LYS A 298 -2.57 12.58 -4.87
CA LYS A 298 -2.49 11.90 -3.57
C LYS A 298 -1.38 10.85 -3.52
N VAL A 299 -1.12 10.16 -4.63
CA VAL A 299 -0.03 9.17 -4.74
C VAL A 299 1.33 9.82 -4.59
N MET A 300 1.55 10.98 -5.22
CA MET A 300 2.82 11.69 -5.12
C MET A 300 3.00 12.37 -3.77
N MET A 301 1.93 12.76 -3.09
CA MET A 301 2.01 13.24 -1.71
C MET A 301 2.38 12.15 -0.70
N ASN A 302 2.01 10.90 -0.98
CA ASN A 302 2.44 9.74 -0.19
C ASN A 302 3.83 9.24 -0.57
N SER A 303 4.40 9.70 -1.69
CA SER A 303 5.78 9.38 -2.04
C SER A 303 6.73 10.15 -1.15
N MET A 304 7.51 9.43 -0.34
CA MET A 304 8.55 10.05 0.48
C MET A 304 9.73 10.47 -0.39
N ASN A 305 10.23 11.69 -0.18
CA ASN A 305 11.52 12.11 -0.73
C ASN A 305 12.58 11.08 -0.33
N VAL A 306 13.19 10.43 -1.32
CA VAL A 306 14.11 9.31 -1.10
C VAL A 306 15.27 9.78 -0.23
N PRO A 307 15.37 9.38 1.05
CA PRO A 307 16.49 9.78 1.88
C PRO A 307 17.76 9.11 1.34
N SER A 308 18.88 9.82 1.41
CA SER A 308 20.20 9.23 1.14
C SER A 308 20.51 8.23 2.26
N LYS A 309 20.19 6.96 2.02
CA LYS A 309 20.43 5.84 2.96
C LYS A 309 21.94 5.57 3.01
N ARG A 310 22.51 5.60 4.22
CA ARG A 310 23.92 5.27 4.51
C ARG A 310 23.98 3.96 5.26
N SER A 311 24.92 3.09 4.90
CA SER A 311 25.06 1.80 5.58
C SER A 311 25.69 1.95 6.98
N THR A 312 25.44 0.97 7.83
CA THR A 312 26.07 0.82 9.15
C THR A 312 27.57 0.62 9.02
N LEU A 313 28.02 -0.10 7.99
CA LEU A 313 29.42 -0.32 7.68
C LEU A 313 30.12 0.99 7.32
N GLU A 314 29.48 1.86 6.53
CA GLU A 314 29.99 3.21 6.24
C GLU A 314 30.17 4.03 7.53
N LYS A 315 29.19 3.99 8.45
CA LYS A 315 29.30 4.67 9.75
C LYS A 315 30.43 4.10 10.63
N LYS A 316 30.68 2.79 10.57
CA LYS A 316 31.79 2.14 11.29
C LYS A 316 33.14 2.51 10.68
N LEU A 317 33.25 2.56 9.35
CA LEU A 317 34.44 3.00 8.64
C LEU A 317 34.79 4.45 8.97
N ASP A 318 33.80 5.35 9.00
CA ASP A 318 34.02 6.74 9.39
C ASP A 318 34.63 6.86 10.81
N LYS A 319 34.20 6.01 11.76
CA LYS A 319 34.79 5.94 13.11
C LYS A 319 36.23 5.42 13.08
N LEU A 320 36.52 4.38 12.31
CA LEU A 320 37.87 3.83 12.16
C LEU A 320 38.82 4.85 11.52
N ILE A 321 38.35 5.57 10.52
CA ILE A 321 39.12 6.63 9.85
C ILE A 321 39.43 7.77 10.79
N LEU A 322 38.48 8.16 11.64
CA LEU A 322 38.73 9.17 12.67
C LEU A 322 39.76 8.69 13.70
N ALA A 323 39.76 7.41 14.07
CA ALA A 323 40.78 6.82 14.94
C ALA A 323 42.16 6.76 14.27
N LEU A 324 42.23 6.41 12.97
CA LEU A 324 43.47 6.46 12.19
C LEU A 324 43.99 7.89 12.05
N PHE A 325 43.11 8.86 11.83
CA PHE A 325 43.47 10.27 11.78
C PHE A 325 44.03 10.77 13.12
N ALA A 326 43.42 10.38 14.25
CA ALA A 326 43.94 10.69 15.57
C ALA A 326 45.34 10.08 15.78
N THR A 327 45.55 8.83 15.37
CA THR A 327 46.84 8.15 15.45
C THR A 327 47.90 8.84 14.58
N LEU A 328 47.56 9.16 13.33
CA LEU A 328 48.40 9.92 12.41
C LEU A 328 48.79 11.28 13.02
N PHE A 329 47.82 12.02 13.55
CA PHE A 329 48.08 13.30 14.19
C PHE A 329 49.04 13.18 15.36
N THR A 330 48.87 12.18 16.24
CA THR A 330 49.79 11.96 17.36
C THR A 330 51.22 11.62 16.90
N MET A 331 51.37 10.78 15.87
CA MET A 331 52.69 10.46 15.29
C MET A 331 53.35 11.72 14.70
N CYS A 332 52.58 12.56 13.99
CA CYS A 332 53.08 13.81 13.42
C CYS A 332 53.50 14.81 14.49
N VAL A 333 52.75 14.91 15.61
CA VAL A 333 53.11 15.78 16.74
C VAL A 333 54.40 15.31 17.40
N ILE A 334 54.55 14.01 17.65
CA ILE A 334 55.79 13.45 18.24
C ILE A 334 56.98 13.69 17.31
N GLY A 335 56.84 13.43 16.01
CA GLY A 335 57.88 13.67 15.02
C GLY A 335 58.23 15.16 14.88
N ALA A 336 57.24 16.05 14.93
CA ALA A 336 57.44 17.50 14.87
C ALA A 336 58.21 18.03 16.10
N ILE A 337 57.86 17.57 17.31
CA ILE A 337 58.57 17.93 18.54
C ILE A 337 60.01 17.38 18.48
N GLY A 338 60.19 16.13 18.02
CA GLY A 338 61.51 15.54 17.83
C GLY A 338 62.39 16.37 16.90
N SER A 339 61.85 16.80 15.75
CA SER A 339 62.54 17.68 14.80
C SER A 339 62.88 19.05 15.40
N GLY A 340 61.92 19.69 16.09
CA GLY A 340 62.12 20.99 16.73
C GLY A 340 63.16 20.98 17.85
N VAL A 341 63.33 19.86 18.55
CA VAL A 341 64.40 19.66 19.55
C VAL A 341 65.74 19.34 18.90
N PHE A 342 65.73 18.57 17.81
CA PHE A 342 66.95 18.10 17.13
C PHE A 342 67.65 19.19 16.31
N ILE A 343 66.91 20.11 15.70
CA ILE A 343 67.48 21.21 14.90
C ILE A 343 68.20 22.21 15.80
N ASN A 344 69.53 22.14 15.79
CA ASN A 344 70.41 22.99 16.58
C ASN A 344 71.66 23.36 15.77
N GLU A 345 72.10 24.63 15.87
CA GLU A 345 73.30 25.16 15.21
C GLU A 345 74.60 24.44 15.61
N LYS A 346 74.56 23.64 16.68
CA LYS A 346 75.67 22.80 17.15
C LYS A 346 76.09 21.72 16.13
N TYR A 347 75.17 21.28 15.27
CA TYR A 347 75.42 20.20 14.31
C TYR A 347 75.89 20.77 12.95
N PHE A 348 77.22 20.84 12.76
CA PHE A 348 77.85 21.42 11.57
C PHE A 348 77.41 20.78 10.23
N TYR A 349 77.09 19.48 10.24
CA TYR A 349 76.68 18.73 9.03
C TYR A 349 75.28 19.13 8.50
N LEU A 350 74.46 19.83 9.28
CA LEU A 350 73.13 20.28 8.86
C LEU A 350 73.15 21.61 8.06
N GLY A 351 74.30 22.28 7.91
CA GLY A 351 74.42 23.45 7.05
C GLY A 351 73.62 24.69 7.51
N LEU A 352 73.29 24.79 8.80
CA LEU A 352 72.33 25.76 9.35
C LEU A 352 72.86 27.21 9.53
N ARG A 353 74.09 27.52 9.09
CA ARG A 353 74.75 28.83 9.30
C ARG A 353 74.48 29.86 8.19
N GLY A 354 73.63 29.56 7.20
CA GLY A 354 73.33 30.41 6.02
C GLY A 354 71.89 30.95 5.97
N ARG A 355 71.45 31.40 4.77
CA ARG A 355 70.04 31.74 4.50
C ARG A 355 69.27 30.43 4.33
N VAL A 356 68.73 29.92 5.42
CA VAL A 356 68.00 28.63 5.45
C VAL A 356 66.51 28.89 5.30
N GLU A 357 65.79 28.00 4.60
CA GLU A 357 64.33 28.02 4.54
C GLU A 357 63.72 28.01 5.94
N ASP A 358 62.57 28.67 6.13
CA ASP A 358 61.91 28.82 7.44
C ASP A 358 61.61 27.48 8.12
N GLN A 359 61.50 26.41 7.34
CA GLN A 359 61.32 25.04 7.80
C GLN A 359 62.51 24.47 8.58
N PHE A 360 63.71 25.02 8.39
CA PHE A 360 64.95 24.55 9.05
C PHE A 360 65.63 25.66 9.86
N ASN A 361 64.97 26.80 10.09
CA ASN A 361 65.58 27.95 10.77
C ASN A 361 65.68 27.71 12.30
N PRO A 362 66.90 27.57 12.88
CA PRO A 362 67.07 27.25 14.29
C PRO A 362 66.66 28.38 15.25
N LYS A 363 66.48 29.61 14.74
CA LYS A 363 66.06 30.78 15.53
C LYS A 363 64.59 30.73 15.93
N ASN A 364 63.74 30.09 15.12
CA ASN A 364 62.29 30.00 15.34
C ASN A 364 61.84 28.53 15.46
N ARG A 365 62.18 27.88 16.58
CA ARG A 365 61.85 26.46 16.84
C ARG A 365 60.35 26.15 16.74
N LEU A 366 59.49 27.10 17.09
CA LEU A 366 58.03 26.95 16.98
C LEU A 366 57.59 26.85 15.51
N VAL A 367 58.16 27.68 14.62
CA VAL A 367 57.86 27.66 13.19
C VAL A 367 58.34 26.37 12.55
N VAL A 368 59.55 25.92 12.89
CA VAL A 368 60.10 24.63 12.47
C VAL A 368 59.20 23.46 12.89
N THR A 369 58.71 23.48 14.13
CA THR A 369 57.81 22.43 14.66
C THR A 369 56.50 22.40 13.88
N ILE A 370 55.87 23.56 13.65
CA ILE A 370 54.58 23.66 12.94
C ILE A 370 54.74 23.26 11.46
N LEU A 371 55.77 23.74 10.77
CA LEU A 371 56.02 23.42 9.37
C LEU A 371 56.36 21.93 9.20
N THR A 372 57.22 21.38 10.07
CA THR A 372 57.54 19.95 10.06
C THR A 372 56.31 19.09 10.35
N MET A 373 55.39 19.54 11.22
CA MET A 373 54.13 18.84 11.46
C MET A 373 53.32 18.69 10.17
N PHE A 374 53.17 19.76 9.38
CA PHE A 374 52.45 19.70 8.10
C PHE A 374 53.18 18.85 7.05
N THR A 375 54.52 18.88 7.01
CA THR A 375 55.32 17.99 6.17
C THR A 375 55.14 16.52 6.54
N LEU A 376 55.09 16.18 7.84
CA LEU A 376 54.85 14.82 8.31
C LEU A 376 53.42 14.35 8.03
N ILE A 377 52.43 15.24 8.17
CA ILE A 377 51.02 14.94 7.84
C ILE A 377 50.87 14.58 6.36
N THR A 378 51.54 15.32 5.47
CA THR A 378 51.50 15.01 4.02
C THR A 378 52.26 13.73 3.69
N LEU A 379 53.41 13.48 4.34
CA LEU A 379 54.22 12.28 4.12
C LEU A 379 53.49 11.00 4.58
N TYR A 380 52.86 11.02 5.75
CA TYR A 380 52.13 9.87 6.30
C TYR A 380 50.66 9.81 5.86
N SER A 381 50.25 10.63 4.89
CA SER A 381 48.88 10.65 4.39
C SER A 381 48.42 9.32 3.77
N THR A 382 49.38 8.48 3.33
CA THR A 382 49.15 7.14 2.78
C THR A 382 48.64 6.11 3.78
N ILE A 383 48.68 6.40 5.09
CA ILE A 383 48.11 5.54 6.14
C ILE A 383 46.61 5.31 5.93
N ILE A 384 45.90 6.32 5.41
CA ILE A 384 44.47 6.19 5.08
C ILE A 384 44.39 5.93 3.57
N PRO A 385 44.10 4.69 3.14
CA PRO A 385 44.10 4.35 1.72
C PRO A 385 42.93 5.01 0.98
N ILE A 386 43.26 5.87 0.01
CA ILE A 386 42.27 6.56 -0.86
C ILE A 386 41.38 5.54 -1.59
N SER A 387 41.94 4.39 -1.98
CA SER A 387 41.25 3.35 -2.74
C SER A 387 40.13 2.66 -1.97
N LEU A 388 40.12 2.69 -0.63
CA LEU A 388 39.19 1.93 0.19
C LEU A 388 37.71 2.23 -0.15
N TYR A 389 37.36 3.50 -0.32
CA TYR A 389 35.97 3.89 -0.60
C TYR A 389 35.52 3.47 -2.00
N VAL A 390 36.35 3.70 -3.01
CA VAL A 390 36.02 3.32 -4.40
C VAL A 390 35.91 1.81 -4.53
N SER A 391 36.83 1.07 -3.90
CA SER A 391 36.78 -0.39 -3.91
C SER A 391 35.48 -0.90 -3.29
N ILE A 392 35.09 -0.38 -2.12
CA ILE A 392 33.83 -0.78 -1.47
C ILE A 392 32.61 -0.43 -2.34
N GLU A 393 32.57 0.78 -2.91
CA GLU A 393 31.46 1.19 -3.78
C GLU A 393 31.35 0.34 -5.04
N MET A 394 32.49 0.00 -5.66
CA MET A 394 32.52 -0.84 -6.85
C MET A 394 32.10 -2.27 -6.53
N ILE A 395 32.58 -2.84 -5.41
CA ILE A 395 32.16 -4.16 -4.94
C ILE A 395 30.64 -4.19 -4.74
N LYS A 396 30.10 -3.20 -4.04
CA LYS A 396 28.65 -3.04 -3.83
C LYS A 396 27.87 -2.93 -5.14
N PHE A 397 28.37 -2.16 -6.09
CA PHE A 397 27.74 -2.04 -7.41
C PHE A 397 27.75 -3.37 -8.17
N ILE A 398 28.89 -4.08 -8.21
CA ILE A 398 29.02 -5.37 -8.88
C ILE A 398 28.10 -6.43 -8.24
N GLN A 399 28.06 -6.51 -6.90
CA GLN A 399 27.18 -7.43 -6.18
C GLN A 399 25.71 -7.23 -6.57
N CYS A 400 25.27 -5.98 -6.62
CA CYS A 400 23.91 -5.62 -6.99
C CYS A 400 23.63 -5.92 -8.48
N ALA A 401 24.49 -5.44 -9.37
CA ALA A 401 24.26 -5.46 -10.82
C ALA A 401 24.44 -6.85 -11.43
N GLN A 402 25.41 -7.64 -10.95
CA GLN A 402 25.74 -8.94 -11.52
C GLN A 402 25.22 -10.12 -10.73
N PHE A 403 25.26 -10.10 -9.39
CA PHE A 403 24.86 -11.26 -8.60
C PHE A 403 23.37 -11.23 -8.27
N ILE A 404 22.87 -10.18 -7.61
CA ILE A 404 21.46 -10.12 -7.20
C ILE A 404 20.51 -10.08 -8.40
N ASN A 405 20.78 -9.21 -9.38
CA ASN A 405 19.85 -9.01 -10.50
C ASN A 405 19.82 -10.17 -11.52
N ASN A 406 20.86 -11.02 -11.56
CA ASN A 406 20.94 -12.14 -12.51
C ASN A 406 20.79 -13.50 -11.82
N ASP A 407 20.33 -13.54 -10.57
CA ASP A 407 20.09 -14.80 -9.87
C ASP A 407 18.80 -15.46 -10.39
N LEU A 408 18.94 -16.64 -10.99
CA LEU A 408 17.83 -17.43 -11.51
C LEU A 408 16.92 -17.96 -10.40
N ASN A 409 17.43 -18.17 -9.19
CA ASN A 409 16.60 -18.62 -8.06
C ASN A 409 15.68 -17.52 -7.54
N MET A 410 15.99 -16.25 -7.82
CA MET A 410 15.17 -15.10 -7.47
C MET A 410 14.33 -14.58 -8.66
N TYR A 411 14.17 -15.40 -9.70
CA TYR A 411 13.31 -15.09 -10.85
C TYR A 411 11.93 -15.72 -10.67
N HIS A 412 10.88 -14.90 -10.76
CA HIS A 412 9.50 -15.37 -10.70
C HIS A 412 8.96 -15.66 -12.10
N ALA A 413 8.73 -16.94 -12.40
CA ALA A 413 8.36 -17.41 -13.74
C ALA A 413 6.96 -16.96 -14.18
N GLU A 414 5.96 -16.97 -13.28
CA GLU A 414 4.57 -16.66 -13.63
C GLU A 414 4.37 -15.18 -14.03
N SER A 415 5.03 -14.26 -13.33
CA SER A 415 4.98 -12.82 -13.64
C SER A 415 6.08 -12.36 -14.59
N ASN A 416 7.01 -13.25 -14.96
CA ASN A 416 8.19 -12.94 -15.74
C ASN A 416 9.00 -11.76 -15.16
N THR A 417 9.19 -11.75 -13.84
CA THR A 417 9.89 -10.66 -13.14
C THR A 417 11.15 -11.15 -12.43
N PRO A 418 12.34 -10.59 -12.75
CA PRO A 418 13.57 -10.85 -12.00
C PRO A 418 13.64 -10.00 -10.72
N ALA A 419 14.45 -10.43 -9.76
CA ALA A 419 14.84 -9.58 -8.64
C ALA A 419 15.57 -8.32 -9.14
N LEU A 420 15.12 -7.14 -8.71
CA LEU A 420 15.70 -5.86 -9.11
C LEU A 420 16.12 -5.04 -7.89
N ALA A 421 17.42 -5.01 -7.62
CA ALA A 421 18.00 -4.14 -6.61
C ALA A 421 18.02 -2.68 -7.10
N ARG A 422 17.19 -1.83 -6.47
CA ARG A 422 17.04 -0.40 -6.82
C ARG A 422 18.10 0.50 -6.17
N THR A 423 18.85 -0.01 -5.20
CA THR A 423 19.87 0.75 -4.46
C THR A 423 21.07 -0.15 -4.20
N SER A 424 22.23 0.24 -4.72
CA SER A 424 23.46 -0.55 -4.59
C SER A 424 24.18 -0.37 -3.25
N ASN A 425 23.83 0.64 -2.44
CA ASN A 425 24.61 1.04 -1.26
C ASN A 425 24.37 0.17 0.00
N LEU A 426 23.38 -0.73 -0.02
CA LEU A 426 22.84 -1.37 1.19
C LEU A 426 22.94 -2.90 1.18
N ASN A 427 23.71 -3.49 0.26
CA ASN A 427 23.76 -4.94 0.10
C ASN A 427 24.19 -5.64 1.40
N GLU A 428 25.14 -5.06 2.13
CA GLU A 428 25.64 -5.62 3.39
C GLU A 428 24.65 -5.52 4.56
N GLU A 429 23.62 -4.68 4.44
CA GLU A 429 22.58 -4.56 5.48
C GLU A 429 21.67 -5.78 5.48
N LEU A 430 21.52 -6.47 4.33
CA LEU A 430 20.73 -7.70 4.23
C LEU A 430 21.26 -8.79 5.16
N GLY A 431 22.58 -8.85 5.38
CA GLY A 431 23.20 -9.78 6.33
C GLY A 431 23.13 -9.34 7.80
N GLN A 432 22.59 -8.16 8.10
CA GLN A 432 22.48 -7.60 9.45
C GLN A 432 21.02 -7.40 9.89
N VAL A 433 20.06 -7.91 9.12
CA VAL A 433 18.63 -7.78 9.44
C VAL A 433 18.32 -8.62 10.68
N GLU A 434 17.92 -7.97 11.77
CA GLU A 434 17.40 -8.65 12.98
C GLU A 434 15.86 -8.71 12.98
N TYR A 435 15.19 -7.72 12.39
CA TYR A 435 13.74 -7.61 12.37
C TYR A 435 13.22 -7.51 10.95
N ILE A 436 12.27 -8.37 10.59
CA ILE A 436 11.50 -8.29 9.34
C ILE A 436 10.07 -7.90 9.70
N PHE A 437 9.64 -6.73 9.22
CA PHE A 437 8.23 -6.34 9.27
C PHE A 437 7.58 -6.79 7.96
N SER A 438 6.74 -7.81 8.03
CA SER A 438 6.03 -8.33 6.87
C SER A 438 4.58 -7.85 6.89
N ASP A 439 4.07 -7.43 5.74
CA ASP A 439 2.62 -7.38 5.54
C ASP A 439 2.08 -8.82 5.44
N LYS A 440 0.80 -8.99 5.77
CA LYS A 440 0.09 -10.27 5.63
C LYS A 440 -0.43 -10.43 4.21
N THR A 441 -1.20 -9.46 3.75
CA THR A 441 -1.93 -9.54 2.48
C THR A 441 -1.00 -9.26 1.31
N GLY A 442 -0.97 -10.15 0.32
CA GLY A 442 -0.12 -10.01 -0.88
C GLY A 442 1.37 -10.27 -0.65
N THR A 443 1.82 -10.48 0.60
CA THR A 443 3.20 -10.88 0.93
C THR A 443 3.27 -12.30 1.50
N LEU A 444 2.53 -12.59 2.57
CA LEU A 444 2.47 -13.96 3.11
C LEU A 444 1.42 -14.80 2.36
N THR A 445 0.31 -14.17 1.96
CA THR A 445 -0.77 -14.83 1.23
C THR A 445 -0.75 -14.47 -0.26
N ARG A 446 -1.27 -15.38 -1.08
CA ARG A 446 -1.47 -15.18 -2.53
C ARG A 446 -2.70 -14.32 -2.83
N ASN A 447 -3.49 -13.97 -1.81
CA ASN A 447 -4.80 -13.34 -1.96
C ASN A 447 -5.73 -14.14 -2.90
N LEU A 448 -5.52 -15.46 -2.97
CA LEU A 448 -6.35 -16.41 -3.68
C LEU A 448 -7.21 -17.12 -2.66
N MET A 449 -8.50 -16.77 -2.65
CA MET A 449 -9.49 -17.33 -1.75
C MET A 449 -10.09 -18.57 -2.38
N GLU A 450 -10.08 -19.70 -1.68
CA GLU A 450 -10.66 -20.95 -2.14
C GLU A 450 -11.76 -21.43 -1.20
N PHE A 451 -12.91 -21.80 -1.77
CA PHE A 451 -13.95 -22.46 -0.99
C PHE A 451 -13.48 -23.87 -0.60
N PHE A 452 -13.40 -24.15 0.70
CA PHE A 452 -12.72 -25.34 1.23
C PHE A 452 -13.62 -26.29 2.01
N LYS A 453 -14.36 -25.77 3.00
CA LYS A 453 -15.30 -26.54 3.83
C LYS A 453 -16.60 -25.76 4.02
N CYS A 454 -17.68 -26.46 4.36
CA CYS A 454 -18.90 -25.80 4.80
C CYS A 454 -19.64 -26.64 5.84
N SER A 455 -20.53 -25.99 6.60
CA SER A 455 -21.44 -26.64 7.52
C SER A 455 -22.86 -26.26 7.12
N ILE A 456 -23.70 -27.24 6.76
CA ILE A 456 -25.08 -27.01 6.31
C ILE A 456 -26.01 -27.83 7.19
N GLY A 457 -27.01 -27.20 7.81
CA GLY A 457 -28.00 -27.90 8.63
C GLY A 457 -27.42 -28.67 9.83
N GLY A 458 -26.21 -28.31 10.29
CA GLY A 458 -25.52 -28.99 11.40
C GLY A 458 -24.56 -30.11 11.00
N GLU A 459 -24.31 -30.34 9.71
CA GLU A 459 -23.36 -31.33 9.19
C GLU A 459 -22.18 -30.65 8.50
N ILE A 460 -20.95 -31.15 8.72
CA ILE A 460 -19.73 -30.67 8.05
C ILE A 460 -19.54 -31.38 6.71
N TYR A 461 -19.23 -30.62 5.67
CA TYR A 461 -18.85 -31.10 4.35
C TYR A 461 -17.48 -30.58 3.93
N GLY A 462 -16.75 -31.41 3.18
CA GLY A 462 -15.40 -31.14 2.68
C GLY A 462 -14.34 -31.98 3.40
N THR A 463 -13.62 -32.82 2.65
CA THR A 463 -12.61 -33.76 3.18
C THR A 463 -11.16 -33.26 3.07
N GLY A 464 -10.95 -32.03 2.61
CA GLY A 464 -9.61 -31.46 2.45
C GLY A 464 -8.88 -31.25 3.78
N ILE A 465 -7.57 -31.48 3.78
CA ILE A 465 -6.63 -31.10 4.85
C ILE A 465 -5.97 -29.78 4.44
N THR A 466 -6.02 -28.77 5.29
CA THR A 466 -5.39 -27.47 4.98
C THR A 466 -3.87 -27.56 5.06
N GLU A 467 -3.15 -26.65 4.41
CA GLU A 467 -1.68 -26.53 4.59
C GLU A 467 -1.31 -26.33 6.07
N ILE A 468 -2.24 -25.75 6.84
CA ILE A 468 -2.15 -25.46 8.27
C ILE A 468 -2.18 -26.75 9.10
N GLU A 469 -3.18 -27.60 8.85
CA GLU A 469 -3.32 -28.89 9.50
C GLU A 469 -2.13 -29.80 9.15
N LYS A 470 -1.63 -29.72 7.92
CA LYS A 470 -0.44 -30.46 7.47
C LYS A 470 0.83 -30.04 8.21
N GLY A 471 1.15 -28.74 8.23
CA GLY A 471 2.33 -28.24 8.97
C GLY A 471 2.23 -28.45 10.49
N GLY A 472 1.02 -28.51 11.04
CA GLY A 472 0.79 -28.92 12.43
C GLY A 472 1.09 -30.41 12.68
N ALA A 473 0.65 -31.28 11.77
CA ALA A 473 0.90 -32.72 11.86
C ALA A 473 2.38 -33.08 11.67
N GLU A 474 3.06 -32.43 10.73
CA GLU A 474 4.50 -32.58 10.52
C GLU A 474 5.30 -32.20 11.78
N ARG A 475 4.90 -31.12 12.47
CA ARG A 475 5.47 -30.74 13.78
C ARG A 475 5.22 -31.76 14.88
N ALA A 476 4.09 -32.47 14.84
CA ALA A 476 3.79 -33.56 15.76
C ALA A 476 4.54 -34.87 15.41
N GLY A 477 5.39 -34.86 14.38
CA GLY A 477 6.13 -36.03 13.90
C GLY A 477 5.29 -36.97 13.03
N VAL A 478 4.09 -36.56 12.63
CA VAL A 478 3.21 -37.31 11.73
C VAL A 478 3.48 -36.82 10.31
N ARG A 479 4.18 -37.64 9.52
CA ARG A 479 4.29 -37.41 8.07
C ARG A 479 2.94 -37.72 7.44
N ILE A 480 2.25 -36.69 6.99
CA ILE A 480 1.13 -36.84 6.07
C ILE A 480 1.76 -36.85 4.68
N ASP A 481 1.98 -38.04 4.14
CA ASP A 481 2.31 -38.16 2.72
C ASP A 481 1.15 -37.55 1.92
N ASP A 482 1.51 -36.73 0.93
CA ASP A 482 0.57 -36.28 -0.09
C ASP A 482 0.12 -37.50 -0.88
N ASP A 483 -0.89 -38.21 -0.40
CA ASP A 483 -1.72 -39.04 -1.27
C ASP A 483 -2.53 -38.09 -2.18
N GLU A 484 -1.86 -37.30 -3.03
CA GLU A 484 -2.49 -36.72 -4.22
C GLU A 484 -3.12 -37.83 -5.08
N ASP A 485 -2.60 -39.06 -4.97
CA ASP A 485 -3.11 -40.29 -5.59
C ASP A 485 -4.40 -40.86 -4.97
N LYS A 486 -4.89 -40.33 -3.83
CA LYS A 486 -6.24 -40.66 -3.29
C LYS A 486 -7.27 -39.55 -3.50
N ARG A 487 -6.91 -38.45 -4.17
CA ARG A 487 -7.93 -37.51 -4.64
C ARG A 487 -8.74 -38.21 -5.71
N SER A 488 -10.06 -38.24 -5.55
CA SER A 488 -10.93 -38.88 -6.54
C SER A 488 -10.64 -38.26 -7.92
N ALA A 489 -10.67 -39.06 -8.99
CA ALA A 489 -10.49 -38.61 -10.40
C ALA A 489 -11.55 -37.57 -10.87
N THR A 490 -12.33 -37.04 -9.92
CA THR A 490 -13.47 -36.15 -10.04
C THR A 490 -13.26 -34.78 -9.36
N ALA A 491 -12.10 -34.51 -8.75
CA ALA A 491 -11.78 -33.21 -8.16
C ALA A 491 -11.67 -32.15 -9.27
N VAL A 492 -12.63 -31.23 -9.33
CA VAL A 492 -12.59 -30.09 -10.26
C VAL A 492 -11.74 -29.01 -9.59
N HIS A 493 -10.52 -28.82 -10.09
CA HIS A 493 -9.69 -27.71 -9.66
C HIS A 493 -9.96 -26.50 -10.56
N GLU A 494 -10.82 -25.63 -10.08
CA GLU A 494 -11.06 -24.32 -10.68
C GLU A 494 -10.50 -23.24 -9.74
N LYS A 495 -9.95 -22.16 -10.31
CA LYS A 495 -9.47 -21.03 -9.49
C LYS A 495 -10.58 -20.55 -8.56
N GLY A 496 -10.35 -20.63 -7.25
CA GLY A 496 -11.31 -20.24 -6.21
C GLY A 496 -12.17 -21.37 -5.64
N PHE A 497 -11.98 -22.62 -6.08
CA PHE A 497 -12.72 -23.79 -5.60
C PHE A 497 -11.78 -24.97 -5.30
N ASN A 498 -11.71 -25.36 -4.03
CA ASN A 498 -10.91 -26.49 -3.56
C ASN A 498 -11.71 -27.31 -2.55
N PHE A 499 -12.81 -27.88 -3.04
CA PHE A 499 -13.76 -28.63 -2.25
C PHE A 499 -13.97 -30.01 -2.86
N ASP A 500 -13.79 -31.05 -2.04
CA ASP A 500 -14.08 -32.43 -2.41
C ASP A 500 -14.95 -33.07 -1.33
N ASP A 501 -16.16 -33.46 -1.71
CA ASP A 501 -17.08 -34.27 -0.90
C ASP A 501 -18.14 -34.90 -1.81
N THR A 502 -18.11 -36.22 -1.92
CA THR A 502 -19.06 -36.96 -2.77
C THR A 502 -20.51 -36.85 -2.31
N ARG A 503 -20.77 -36.44 -1.06
CA ARG A 503 -22.12 -36.33 -0.48
C ARG A 503 -22.92 -35.17 -1.07
N ILE A 504 -22.27 -34.05 -1.38
CA ILE A 504 -22.97 -32.85 -1.87
C ILE A 504 -22.64 -32.49 -3.32
N MET A 505 -21.54 -33.00 -3.87
CA MET A 505 -21.13 -32.71 -5.24
C MET A 505 -22.06 -33.36 -6.28
N ARG A 506 -22.11 -32.78 -7.48
CA ARG A 506 -22.86 -33.31 -8.65
C ARG A 506 -24.34 -33.59 -8.38
N GLY A 507 -24.97 -32.79 -7.52
CA GLY A 507 -26.39 -32.94 -7.18
C GLY A 507 -26.69 -34.00 -6.12
N ALA A 508 -25.67 -34.63 -5.54
CA ALA A 508 -25.84 -35.61 -4.46
C ALA A 508 -26.42 -35.00 -3.17
N TRP A 509 -26.32 -33.67 -3.00
CA TRP A 509 -26.90 -32.91 -1.89
C TRP A 509 -28.42 -33.10 -1.71
N ARG A 510 -29.10 -33.64 -2.73
CA ARG A 510 -30.53 -33.99 -2.71
C ARG A 510 -30.85 -35.25 -1.91
N ASN A 511 -29.87 -36.14 -1.73
CA ASN A 511 -30.02 -37.40 -0.99
C ASN A 511 -29.74 -37.23 0.52
N GLU A 512 -29.21 -36.08 0.91
CA GLU A 512 -28.96 -35.74 2.31
C GLU A 512 -30.28 -35.54 3.08
N PRO A 513 -30.29 -35.71 4.42
CA PRO A 513 -31.50 -35.65 5.22
C PRO A 513 -32.23 -34.29 5.19
N ASN A 514 -31.51 -33.20 4.87
CA ASN A 514 -32.06 -31.84 4.79
C ASN A 514 -31.78 -31.18 3.41
N PRO A 515 -32.45 -31.62 2.32
CA PRO A 515 -32.18 -31.10 0.98
C PRO A 515 -32.64 -29.64 0.80
N GLU A 516 -33.67 -29.20 1.53
CA GLU A 516 -34.14 -27.81 1.50
C GLU A 516 -33.09 -26.84 2.06
N ALA A 517 -32.40 -27.21 3.15
CA ALA A 517 -31.34 -26.39 3.72
C ALA A 517 -30.14 -26.26 2.76
N CYS A 518 -29.77 -27.34 2.08
CA CYS A 518 -28.73 -27.32 1.03
C CYS A 518 -29.13 -26.43 -0.14
N MET A 519 -30.38 -26.51 -0.60
CA MET A 519 -30.89 -25.68 -1.69
C MET A 519 -30.82 -24.18 -1.33
N GLU A 520 -31.33 -23.80 -0.15
CA GLU A 520 -31.30 -22.40 0.31
C GLU A 520 -29.87 -21.91 0.55
N PHE A 521 -28.96 -22.79 0.99
CA PHE A 521 -27.54 -22.48 1.13
C PHE A 521 -26.90 -22.09 -0.21
N PHE A 522 -27.06 -22.93 -1.24
CA PHE A 522 -26.48 -22.64 -2.56
C PHE A 522 -27.13 -21.45 -3.24
N ARG A 523 -28.44 -21.23 -3.06
CA ARG A 523 -29.12 -20.01 -3.50
C ARG A 523 -28.57 -18.77 -2.81
N CYS A 524 -28.34 -18.83 -1.50
CA CYS A 524 -27.74 -17.72 -0.77
C CYS A 524 -26.35 -17.37 -1.34
N LEU A 525 -25.52 -18.36 -1.65
CA LEU A 525 -24.22 -18.16 -2.30
C LEU A 525 -24.33 -17.53 -3.70
N ALA A 526 -25.32 -17.93 -4.50
CA ALA A 526 -25.52 -17.47 -5.88
C ALA A 526 -26.28 -16.13 -6.02
N ILE A 527 -26.92 -15.64 -4.96
CA ILE A 527 -27.77 -14.43 -5.01
C ILE A 527 -27.20 -13.31 -4.13
N CYS A 528 -26.72 -13.64 -2.94
CA CYS A 528 -26.31 -12.66 -1.94
C CYS A 528 -24.87 -12.18 -2.16
N HIS A 529 -24.59 -11.49 -3.26
CA HIS A 529 -23.26 -10.95 -3.57
C HIS A 529 -23.32 -9.71 -4.49
N THR A 530 -22.18 -9.05 -4.71
CA THR A 530 -22.03 -7.98 -5.72
C THR A 530 -21.18 -8.39 -6.93
N VAL A 531 -20.74 -9.66 -7.01
CA VAL A 531 -19.98 -10.23 -8.13
C VAL A 531 -20.65 -10.00 -9.49
N LEU A 532 -19.80 -9.76 -10.50
CA LEU A 532 -20.13 -9.58 -11.90
C LEU A 532 -19.53 -10.72 -12.74
N PRO A 533 -20.33 -11.36 -13.60
CA PRO A 533 -19.85 -12.36 -14.54
C PRO A 533 -19.34 -11.69 -15.83
N GLU A 534 -18.21 -12.17 -16.35
CA GLU A 534 -17.65 -11.74 -17.63
C GLU A 534 -17.34 -12.92 -18.55
N GLY A 535 -17.37 -12.66 -19.85
CA GLY A 535 -17.11 -13.67 -20.88
C GLY A 535 -18.38 -14.32 -21.44
N GLU A 536 -18.20 -15.48 -22.07
CA GLU A 536 -19.33 -16.25 -22.62
C GLU A 536 -20.16 -16.88 -21.49
N GLU A 537 -21.48 -16.95 -21.67
CA GLU A 537 -22.45 -17.47 -20.68
C GLU A 537 -22.44 -19.00 -20.56
N THR A 538 -21.24 -19.56 -20.54
CA THR A 538 -20.97 -20.99 -20.37
C THR A 538 -20.16 -21.19 -19.09
N PRO A 539 -20.40 -22.26 -18.33
CA PRO A 539 -19.65 -22.51 -17.09
C PRO A 539 -18.14 -22.52 -17.31
N GLU A 540 -17.63 -23.05 -18.42
CA GLU A 540 -16.18 -23.21 -18.62
C GLU A 540 -15.43 -21.92 -18.95
N LYS A 541 -16.11 -20.92 -19.53
CA LYS A 541 -15.46 -19.69 -20.02
C LYS A 541 -15.81 -18.43 -19.23
N ILE A 542 -16.77 -18.50 -18.32
CA ILE A 542 -17.15 -17.34 -17.53
C ILE A 542 -16.10 -17.06 -16.45
N THR A 543 -15.77 -15.79 -16.28
CA THR A 543 -14.89 -15.32 -15.20
C THR A 543 -15.69 -14.45 -14.24
N TYR A 544 -15.48 -14.65 -12.94
CA TYR A 544 -16.16 -13.88 -11.90
C TYR A 544 -15.28 -12.77 -11.37
N GLN A 545 -15.80 -11.56 -11.42
CA GLN A 545 -15.14 -10.36 -10.94
C GLN A 545 -15.86 -9.81 -9.71
N ALA A 546 -15.13 -9.62 -8.61
CA ALA A 546 -15.71 -9.23 -7.33
C ALA A 546 -14.88 -8.14 -6.65
N ALA A 547 -15.53 -7.32 -5.82
CA ALA A 547 -14.86 -6.35 -4.97
C ALA A 547 -14.12 -7.01 -3.79
N SER A 548 -14.54 -8.22 -3.42
CA SER A 548 -13.87 -9.06 -2.41
C SER A 548 -13.63 -10.46 -3.00
N PRO A 549 -12.42 -11.02 -2.83
CA PRO A 549 -12.08 -12.32 -3.39
C PRO A 549 -12.84 -13.45 -2.66
N ASP A 550 -13.25 -13.21 -1.42
CA ASP A 550 -14.13 -14.10 -0.65
C ASP A 550 -15.46 -14.30 -1.41
N GLU A 551 -16.05 -13.24 -1.98
CA GLU A 551 -17.29 -13.37 -2.76
C GLU A 551 -17.08 -14.14 -4.07
N ALA A 552 -15.95 -13.93 -4.74
CA ALA A 552 -15.63 -14.66 -5.96
C ALA A 552 -15.54 -16.17 -5.71
N ALA A 553 -14.90 -16.57 -4.59
CA ALA A 553 -14.81 -17.97 -4.16
C ALA A 553 -16.19 -18.57 -3.85
N LEU A 554 -17.07 -17.82 -3.17
CA LEU A 554 -18.43 -18.25 -2.87
C LEU A 554 -19.27 -18.50 -4.13
N VAL A 555 -19.17 -17.61 -5.13
CA VAL A 555 -19.92 -17.73 -6.40
C VAL A 555 -19.34 -18.86 -7.27
N ALA A 556 -18.01 -19.01 -7.29
CA ALA A 556 -17.36 -20.16 -7.94
C ALA A 556 -17.82 -21.48 -7.32
N ALA A 557 -17.98 -21.53 -5.99
CA ALA A 557 -18.53 -22.69 -5.31
C ALA A 557 -19.99 -22.95 -5.72
N ALA A 558 -20.85 -21.92 -5.72
CA ALA A 558 -22.25 -22.07 -6.14
C ALA A 558 -22.38 -22.65 -7.56
N LYS A 559 -21.55 -22.17 -8.49
CA LYS A 559 -21.44 -22.70 -9.86
C LYS A 559 -21.13 -24.20 -9.86
N ASN A 560 -20.14 -24.64 -9.09
CA ASN A 560 -19.75 -26.06 -9.03
C ASN A 560 -20.78 -26.95 -8.33
N PHE A 561 -21.61 -26.40 -7.44
CA PHE A 561 -22.74 -27.10 -6.83
C PHE A 561 -24.00 -27.17 -7.73
N GLY A 562 -23.97 -26.58 -8.93
CA GLY A 562 -25.07 -26.61 -9.91
C GLY A 562 -26.02 -25.41 -9.87
N PHE A 563 -25.61 -24.33 -9.19
CA PHE A 563 -26.29 -23.03 -9.16
C PHE A 563 -25.45 -22.01 -9.91
N PHE A 564 -25.57 -22.03 -11.24
CA PHE A 564 -24.71 -21.24 -12.12
C PHE A 564 -25.23 -19.82 -12.30
N PHE A 565 -24.59 -18.86 -11.64
CA PHE A 565 -24.82 -17.43 -11.87
C PHE A 565 -24.10 -16.98 -13.14
N TYR A 566 -24.82 -16.43 -14.12
CA TYR A 566 -24.23 -16.08 -15.42
C TYR A 566 -24.54 -14.68 -15.92
N ARG A 567 -25.58 -14.02 -15.40
CA ARG A 567 -25.91 -12.64 -15.80
C ARG A 567 -26.49 -11.86 -14.64
N ARG A 568 -26.07 -10.59 -14.52
CA ARG A 568 -26.59 -9.63 -13.55
C ARG A 568 -26.98 -8.33 -14.25
N THR A 569 -28.16 -7.84 -13.92
CA THR A 569 -28.57 -6.46 -14.16
C THR A 569 -28.77 -5.75 -12.81
N PRO A 570 -28.97 -4.42 -12.76
CA PRO A 570 -29.22 -3.71 -11.50
C PRO A 570 -30.45 -4.22 -10.72
N THR A 571 -31.43 -4.80 -11.42
CA THR A 571 -32.71 -5.23 -10.86
C THR A 571 -32.93 -6.74 -10.96
N THR A 572 -32.09 -7.49 -11.67
CA THR A 572 -32.27 -8.94 -11.82
C THR A 572 -30.96 -9.71 -11.78
N VAL A 573 -30.99 -10.90 -11.18
CA VAL A 573 -29.90 -11.86 -11.16
C VAL A 573 -30.40 -13.15 -11.81
N MET A 574 -29.71 -13.61 -12.84
CA MET A 574 -30.04 -14.82 -13.59
C MET A 574 -29.17 -15.97 -13.08
N VAL A 575 -29.83 -17.00 -12.54
CA VAL A 575 -29.18 -18.21 -12.04
C VAL A 575 -29.77 -19.41 -12.77
N ARG A 576 -28.91 -20.23 -13.37
CA ARG A 576 -29.28 -21.52 -13.93
C ARG A 576 -29.22 -22.56 -12.82
N GLU A 577 -30.39 -22.98 -12.36
CA GLU A 577 -30.53 -24.03 -11.36
C GLU A 577 -30.62 -25.38 -12.08
N SER A 578 -29.70 -26.29 -11.75
CA SER A 578 -29.81 -27.68 -12.18
C SER A 578 -30.86 -28.38 -11.31
N HIS A 579 -32.13 -28.38 -11.75
CA HIS A 579 -33.22 -29.17 -11.17
C HIS A 579 -33.43 -30.48 -11.92
N VAL A 580 -33.16 -31.61 -11.26
CA VAL A 580 -33.59 -32.91 -11.77
C VAL A 580 -35.01 -33.18 -11.29
N ASP A 581 -35.99 -32.63 -12.00
CA ASP A 581 -37.09 -33.52 -12.39
C ASP A 581 -36.45 -34.65 -13.20
N ARG A 582 -37.03 -35.86 -13.21
CA ARG A 582 -36.50 -37.09 -13.86
C ARG A 582 -36.09 -36.95 -15.35
N MET A 583 -36.16 -35.75 -15.93
CA MET A 583 -35.87 -35.36 -17.30
C MET A 583 -34.82 -34.23 -17.43
N GLY A 584 -33.89 -34.06 -16.48
CA GLY A 584 -32.65 -33.30 -16.69
C GLY A 584 -32.80 -31.85 -17.17
N SER A 585 -33.91 -31.17 -16.84
CA SER A 585 -34.18 -29.82 -17.33
C SER A 585 -33.44 -28.77 -16.50
N MET A 586 -32.40 -28.17 -17.07
CA MET A 586 -31.82 -26.92 -16.54
C MET A 586 -32.89 -25.82 -16.62
N GLN A 587 -33.14 -25.12 -15.51
CA GLN A 587 -34.08 -24.00 -15.48
C GLN A 587 -33.32 -22.70 -15.21
N ASP A 588 -33.45 -21.75 -16.12
CA ASP A 588 -32.97 -20.39 -15.91
C ASP A 588 -33.99 -19.64 -15.05
N VAL A 589 -33.60 -19.31 -13.83
CA VAL A 589 -34.42 -18.62 -12.84
C VAL A 589 -33.98 -17.17 -12.75
N ALA A 590 -34.92 -16.26 -13.00
CA ALA A 590 -34.71 -14.82 -12.86
C ALA A 590 -35.15 -14.35 -11.47
N TYR A 591 -34.19 -13.97 -10.64
CA TYR A 591 -34.44 -13.37 -9.33
C TYR A 591 -34.47 -11.84 -9.45
N GLU A 592 -35.57 -11.20 -9.07
CA GLU A 592 -35.66 -9.73 -9.06
C GLU A 592 -35.02 -9.20 -7.78
N ILE A 593 -33.92 -8.46 -7.91
CA ILE A 593 -33.20 -7.83 -6.80
C ILE A 593 -33.86 -6.48 -6.50
N LEU A 594 -34.44 -6.37 -5.31
CA LEU A 594 -35.15 -5.17 -4.88
C LEU A 594 -34.23 -4.19 -4.16
N ASN A 595 -33.46 -4.69 -3.21
CA ASN A 595 -32.47 -3.90 -2.48
C ASN A 595 -31.23 -4.72 -2.18
N VAL A 596 -30.08 -4.08 -2.33
CA VAL A 596 -28.78 -4.59 -1.87
C VAL A 596 -28.35 -3.72 -0.69
N LEU A 597 -28.20 -4.34 0.46
CA LEU A 597 -27.60 -3.74 1.65
C LEU A 597 -26.13 -4.12 1.64
N GLU A 598 -25.31 -3.24 1.08
CA GLU A 598 -23.87 -3.45 0.88
C GLU A 598 -23.13 -3.73 2.18
N PHE A 599 -21.99 -4.41 2.03
CA PHE A 599 -21.05 -4.62 3.12
C PHE A 599 -20.44 -3.29 3.58
N ASN A 600 -20.40 -3.09 4.90
CA ASN A 600 -19.64 -2.00 5.52
C ASN A 600 -18.80 -2.56 6.68
N SER A 601 -17.61 -2.00 6.88
CA SER A 601 -16.70 -2.32 7.99
C SER A 601 -17.35 -2.21 9.38
N THR A 602 -18.34 -1.32 9.54
CA THR A 602 -19.14 -1.16 10.76
C THR A 602 -20.14 -2.31 10.95
N ARG A 603 -20.87 -2.67 9.89
CA ARG A 603 -21.95 -3.68 9.91
C ARG A 603 -21.43 -5.12 9.81
N LYS A 604 -20.27 -5.34 9.17
CA LYS A 604 -19.60 -6.64 8.93
C LYS A 604 -20.50 -7.74 8.35
N ARG A 605 -21.50 -7.33 7.57
CA ARG A 605 -22.48 -8.21 6.90
C ARG A 605 -23.00 -7.54 5.64
N GLN A 606 -23.56 -8.35 4.75
CA GLN A 606 -24.20 -7.94 3.51
C GLN A 606 -25.50 -8.70 3.36
N SER A 607 -26.52 -8.01 2.86
CA SER A 607 -27.83 -8.61 2.67
C SER A 607 -28.43 -8.22 1.33
N VAL A 608 -29.22 -9.12 0.76
CA VAL A 608 -29.93 -8.92 -0.49
C VAL A 608 -31.38 -9.30 -0.30
N VAL A 609 -32.28 -8.38 -0.63
CA VAL A 609 -33.72 -8.63 -0.70
C VAL A 609 -34.05 -8.96 -2.15
N CYS A 610 -34.53 -10.18 -2.38
CA CYS A 610 -34.92 -10.65 -3.70
C CYS A 610 -36.38 -11.13 -3.73
N ARG A 611 -37.03 -10.96 -4.87
CA ARG A 611 -38.32 -11.54 -5.20
C ARG A 611 -38.11 -12.73 -6.13
N PHE A 612 -38.67 -13.85 -5.73
CA PHE A 612 -38.70 -15.09 -6.52
C PHE A 612 -39.75 -14.97 -7.63
N PRO A 613 -39.65 -15.79 -8.70
CA PRO A 613 -40.67 -15.83 -9.76
C PRO A 613 -42.08 -16.19 -9.26
N ASN A 614 -42.19 -16.90 -8.14
CA ASN A 614 -43.45 -17.25 -7.48
C ASN A 614 -44.05 -16.09 -6.65
N GLY A 615 -43.41 -14.92 -6.62
CA GLY A 615 -43.83 -13.75 -5.85
C GLY A 615 -43.36 -13.74 -4.39
N LYS A 616 -42.68 -14.79 -3.91
CA LYS A 616 -42.13 -14.86 -2.55
C LYS A 616 -40.98 -13.87 -2.39
N LEU A 617 -40.97 -13.12 -1.29
CA LEU A 617 -39.87 -12.23 -0.91
C LEU A 617 -38.97 -12.90 0.11
N VAL A 618 -37.68 -12.91 -0.15
CA VAL A 618 -36.68 -13.49 0.75
C VAL A 618 -35.55 -12.49 0.94
N LEU A 619 -35.14 -12.32 2.19
CA LEU A 619 -33.92 -11.63 2.57
C LEU A 619 -32.84 -12.68 2.79
N TYR A 620 -31.77 -12.64 2.00
CA TYR A 620 -30.54 -13.36 2.28
C TYR A 620 -29.55 -12.46 3.00
N CYS A 621 -28.85 -12.98 4.00
CA CYS A 621 -27.85 -12.27 4.77
C CYS A 621 -26.61 -13.14 4.95
N LYS A 622 -25.44 -12.58 4.64
CA LYS A 622 -24.14 -13.21 4.89
C LYS A 622 -23.25 -12.27 5.71
N GLY A 623 -22.51 -12.80 6.66
CA GLY A 623 -21.64 -11.96 7.49
C GLY A 623 -20.79 -12.71 8.49
N ALA A 624 -20.13 -11.95 9.35
CA ALA A 624 -19.37 -12.50 10.47
C ALA A 624 -20.28 -13.29 11.43
N ASP A 625 -19.72 -14.34 12.01
CA ASP A 625 -20.31 -15.21 13.02
C ASP A 625 -20.99 -14.43 14.15
N ASN A 626 -20.25 -13.59 14.88
CA ASN A 626 -20.80 -12.85 16.01
C ASN A 626 -21.97 -11.91 15.63
N VAL A 627 -21.91 -11.31 14.43
CA VAL A 627 -22.93 -10.38 13.95
C VAL A 627 -24.21 -11.09 13.53
N ILE A 628 -24.11 -12.24 12.86
CA ILE A 628 -25.28 -12.99 12.42
C ILE A 628 -25.96 -13.65 13.62
N TYR A 629 -25.20 -14.22 14.57
CA TYR A 629 -25.76 -14.92 15.73
C TYR A 629 -26.62 -14.03 16.63
N GLU A 630 -26.27 -12.76 16.80
CA GLU A 630 -27.08 -11.77 17.54
C GLU A 630 -28.45 -11.48 16.90
N ARG A 631 -28.61 -11.80 15.61
CA ARG A 631 -29.79 -11.45 14.79
C ARG A 631 -30.62 -12.66 14.40
N LEU A 632 -30.25 -13.85 14.88
CA LEU A 632 -31.01 -15.07 14.63
C LEU A 632 -32.30 -15.10 15.46
N ALA A 633 -33.38 -15.62 14.89
CA ALA A 633 -34.65 -15.83 15.61
C ALA A 633 -34.49 -16.83 16.77
N ASP A 634 -35.23 -16.66 17.85
CA ASP A 634 -35.24 -17.60 18.98
C ASP A 634 -35.84 -18.96 18.56
N GLY A 635 -34.98 -19.95 18.32
CA GLY A 635 -35.32 -21.28 17.80
C GLY A 635 -34.10 -22.03 17.24
N ASN A 636 -34.22 -23.34 16.96
CA ASN A 636 -33.13 -24.21 16.45
C ASN A 636 -31.83 -24.17 17.29
N TYR A 637 -31.96 -24.29 18.62
CA TYR A 637 -30.82 -24.26 19.54
C TYR A 637 -29.74 -25.31 19.21
N ASP A 638 -30.15 -26.50 18.80
CA ASP A 638 -29.20 -27.59 18.48
C ASP A 638 -28.35 -27.25 17.26
N ILE A 639 -28.97 -26.81 16.16
CA ILE A 639 -28.24 -26.41 14.94
C ILE A 639 -27.34 -25.20 15.20
N LYS A 640 -27.81 -24.23 16.00
CA LYS A 640 -26.99 -23.07 16.39
C LYS A 640 -25.77 -23.48 17.21
N LYS A 641 -25.92 -24.42 18.14
CA LYS A 641 -24.82 -24.89 18.97
C LYS A 641 -23.80 -25.68 18.14
N THR A 642 -24.27 -26.65 17.36
CA THR A 642 -23.41 -27.48 16.50
C THR A 642 -22.69 -26.62 15.44
N SER A 643 -23.39 -25.70 14.79
CA SER A 643 -22.77 -24.80 13.80
C SER A 643 -21.73 -23.87 14.44
N ARG A 644 -21.89 -23.50 15.71
CA ARG A 644 -20.90 -22.70 16.45
C ARG A 644 -19.64 -23.51 16.74
N GLU A 645 -19.78 -24.76 17.15
CA GLU A 645 -18.64 -25.68 17.34
C GLU A 645 -17.89 -25.88 16.02
N HIS A 646 -18.61 -26.01 14.89
CA HIS A 646 -17.99 -26.10 13.56
C HIS A 646 -17.26 -24.81 13.14
N LEU A 647 -17.82 -23.64 13.45
CA LEU A 647 -17.15 -22.35 13.20
C LEU A 647 -15.85 -22.22 13.99
N GLU A 648 -15.85 -22.63 15.26
CA GLU A 648 -14.65 -22.64 16.10
C GLU A 648 -13.61 -23.63 15.56
N GLN A 649 -14.04 -24.80 15.07
CA GLN A 649 -13.16 -25.76 14.40
C GLN A 649 -12.54 -25.19 13.12
N PHE A 650 -13.34 -24.60 12.23
CA PHE A 650 -12.85 -23.98 11.00
C PHE A 650 -11.92 -22.78 11.29
N GLY A 651 -12.27 -21.98 12.30
CA GLY A 651 -11.43 -20.91 12.79
C GLY A 651 -10.08 -21.43 13.29
N SER A 652 -10.05 -22.51 14.07
CA SER A 652 -8.80 -23.12 14.55
C SER A 652 -7.94 -23.70 13.42
N ALA A 653 -8.57 -24.14 12.33
CA ALA A 653 -7.90 -24.62 11.13
C ALA A 653 -7.43 -23.48 10.21
N GLY A 654 -7.60 -22.21 10.63
CA GLY A 654 -7.16 -21.02 9.90
C GLY A 654 -8.01 -20.61 8.71
N LEU A 655 -9.21 -21.17 8.60
CA LEU A 655 -10.16 -20.83 7.54
C LEU A 655 -10.94 -19.56 7.91
N ARG A 656 -11.22 -18.71 6.92
CA ARG A 656 -12.13 -17.58 7.08
C ARG A 656 -13.56 -18.08 7.08
N THR A 657 -14.27 -17.82 8.15
CA THR A 657 -15.65 -18.28 8.31
C THR A 657 -16.67 -17.19 8.06
N LEU A 658 -17.75 -17.52 7.34
CA LEU A 658 -18.93 -16.66 7.19
C LEU A 658 -20.19 -17.45 7.53
N CYS A 659 -21.14 -16.78 8.18
CA CYS A 659 -22.46 -17.33 8.44
C CYS A 659 -23.45 -16.87 7.38
N LEU A 660 -24.34 -17.78 6.99
CA LEU A 660 -25.40 -17.56 6.01
C LEU A 660 -26.74 -17.75 6.70
N ALA A 661 -27.61 -16.76 6.53
CA ALA A 661 -28.95 -16.79 7.08
C ALA A 661 -29.95 -16.22 6.06
N TYR A 662 -31.21 -16.62 6.19
CA TYR A 662 -32.30 -16.07 5.39
C TYR A 662 -33.51 -15.75 6.23
N ARG A 663 -34.42 -14.96 5.68
CA ARG A 663 -35.72 -14.68 6.26
C ARG A 663 -36.76 -14.44 5.18
N ASP A 664 -37.89 -15.10 5.31
CA ASP A 664 -39.05 -14.86 4.47
C ASP A 664 -39.73 -13.55 4.90
N LEU A 665 -40.01 -12.67 3.93
CA LEU A 665 -40.63 -11.37 4.17
C LEU A 665 -42.05 -11.34 3.62
N SER A 666 -42.96 -10.69 4.34
CA SER A 666 -44.26 -10.31 3.79
C SER A 666 -44.16 -9.02 2.96
N MET A 667 -45.03 -8.89 1.95
CA MET A 667 -45.10 -7.69 1.11
C MET A 667 -45.34 -6.41 1.92
N ASP A 668 -46.18 -6.47 2.97
CA ASP A 668 -46.49 -5.31 3.81
C ASP A 668 -45.28 -4.87 4.65
N GLN A 669 -44.57 -5.83 5.25
CA GLN A 669 -43.33 -5.54 5.98
C GLN A 669 -42.30 -4.90 5.05
N TYR A 670 -42.07 -5.48 3.87
CA TYR A 670 -41.12 -4.94 2.90
C TYR A 670 -41.51 -3.53 2.44
N LYS A 671 -42.78 -3.28 2.11
CA LYS A 671 -43.24 -1.96 1.66
C LYS A 671 -43.03 -0.90 2.73
N SER A 672 -43.41 -1.19 3.98
CA SER A 672 -43.21 -0.27 5.11
C SER A 672 -41.74 0.03 5.39
N TRP A 673 -40.86 -0.95 5.17
CA TRP A 673 -39.43 -0.79 5.32
C TRP A 673 -38.81 0.00 4.16
N ASN A 674 -39.21 -0.29 2.91
CA ASN A 674 -38.68 0.36 1.72
C ASN A 674 -39.00 1.86 1.70
N GLU A 675 -40.17 2.27 2.19
CA GLU A 675 -40.50 3.69 2.38
C GLU A 675 -39.48 4.41 3.29
N LYS A 676 -39.14 3.78 4.43
CA LYS A 676 -38.10 4.30 5.35
C LYS A 676 -36.72 4.27 4.71
N PHE A 677 -36.41 3.23 3.93
CA PHE A 677 -35.13 3.09 3.23
C PHE A 677 -34.94 4.19 2.18
N VAL A 678 -35.96 4.47 1.37
CA VAL A 678 -35.95 5.57 0.40
C VAL A 678 -35.84 6.93 1.09
N GLN A 679 -36.50 7.11 2.23
CA GLN A 679 -36.36 8.32 3.05
C GLN A 679 -34.94 8.49 3.62
N ALA A 680 -34.32 7.41 4.07
CA ALA A 680 -32.93 7.43 4.55
C ALA A 680 -31.95 7.75 3.40
N LYS A 681 -32.14 7.14 2.22
CA LYS A 681 -31.32 7.35 1.02
C LYS A 681 -31.38 8.79 0.50
N SER A 682 -32.53 9.43 0.61
CA SER A 682 -32.74 10.83 0.21
C SER A 682 -32.26 11.86 1.26
N SER A 683 -31.78 11.42 2.43
CA SER A 683 -31.35 12.34 3.48
C SER A 683 -29.99 12.99 3.17
N LEU A 684 -29.91 14.31 3.37
CA LEU A 684 -28.69 15.11 3.14
C LEU A 684 -27.71 15.09 4.32
N ARG A 685 -28.17 14.73 5.53
CA ARG A 685 -27.34 14.68 6.76
C ARG A 685 -27.36 13.28 7.37
N ASP A 686 -26.17 12.81 7.74
CA ASP A 686 -25.95 11.48 8.34
C ASP A 686 -26.58 10.34 7.53
N ARG A 687 -26.53 10.43 6.20
CA ARG A 687 -27.14 9.46 5.28
C ARG A 687 -26.71 8.03 5.60
N ASP A 688 -25.40 7.81 5.77
CA ASP A 688 -24.85 6.47 5.95
C ASP A 688 -25.29 5.85 7.29
N LYS A 689 -25.35 6.66 8.36
CA LYS A 689 -25.88 6.20 9.66
C LYS A 689 -27.37 5.84 9.59
N LYS A 690 -28.18 6.66 8.91
CA LYS A 690 -29.62 6.39 8.75
C LYS A 690 -29.86 5.14 7.91
N LEU A 691 -29.06 4.93 6.88
CA LEU A 691 -29.11 3.70 6.07
C LEU A 691 -28.75 2.48 6.92
N ASP A 692 -27.72 2.58 7.77
CA ASP A 692 -27.33 1.52 8.69
C ASP A 692 -28.43 1.20 9.72
N GLU A 693 -29.05 2.22 10.31
CA GLU A 693 -30.19 2.07 11.24
C GLU A 693 -31.40 1.40 10.57
N VAL A 694 -31.75 1.82 9.35
CA VAL A 694 -32.87 1.21 8.61
C VAL A 694 -32.55 -0.22 8.20
N ALA A 695 -31.32 -0.51 7.77
CA ALA A 695 -30.88 -1.87 7.46
C ALA A 695 -31.02 -2.81 8.67
N GLU A 696 -30.68 -2.33 9.88
CA GLU A 696 -30.81 -3.12 11.10
C GLU A 696 -32.26 -3.47 11.48
N LEU A 697 -33.26 -2.73 10.97
CA LEU A 697 -34.67 -3.07 11.21
C LEU A 697 -35.13 -4.31 10.44
N ILE A 698 -34.60 -4.55 9.24
CA ILE A 698 -34.98 -5.70 8.41
C ILE A 698 -34.08 -6.93 8.66
N GLU A 699 -32.93 -6.75 9.30
CA GLU A 699 -31.96 -7.82 9.57
C GLU A 699 -32.11 -8.40 10.99
N LYS A 700 -33.34 -8.72 11.39
CA LYS A 700 -33.67 -9.36 12.68
C LYS A 700 -34.40 -10.67 12.45
N ASP A 701 -34.44 -11.54 13.45
CA ASP A 701 -35.19 -12.80 13.40
C ASP A 701 -34.82 -13.67 12.17
N LEU A 702 -33.53 -13.75 11.86
CA LEU A 702 -33.00 -14.52 10.75
C LEU A 702 -32.96 -16.02 11.08
N VAL A 703 -33.15 -16.88 10.08
CA VAL A 703 -32.99 -18.34 10.20
C VAL A 703 -31.60 -18.72 9.68
N LEU A 704 -30.81 -19.36 10.54
CA LEU A 704 -29.47 -19.84 10.18
C LEU A 704 -29.57 -20.98 9.17
N ILE A 705 -28.91 -20.86 8.03
CA ILE A 705 -28.78 -21.93 7.03
C ILE A 705 -27.56 -22.78 7.35
N GLY A 706 -26.43 -22.11 7.58
CA GLY A 706 -25.13 -22.76 7.73
C GLY A 706 -23.97 -21.77 7.72
N CYS A 707 -22.77 -22.32 7.55
CA CYS A 707 -21.52 -21.59 7.59
C CYS A 707 -20.60 -22.03 6.45
N THR A 708 -19.83 -21.10 5.89
CA THR A 708 -18.79 -21.38 4.89
C THR A 708 -17.43 -21.22 5.52
N ALA A 709 -16.44 -21.97 5.00
CA ALA A 709 -15.05 -21.84 5.38
C ALA A 709 -14.19 -21.70 4.11
N ILE A 710 -13.53 -20.56 4.00
CA ILE A 710 -12.72 -20.15 2.85
C ILE A 710 -11.25 -20.15 3.27
N GLU A 711 -10.40 -20.79 2.48
CA GLU A 711 -8.95 -20.80 2.71
C GLU A 711 -8.30 -19.61 1.97
N ASP A 712 -7.43 -18.88 2.67
CA ASP A 712 -6.56 -17.84 2.10
C ASP A 712 -5.17 -18.46 1.93
N LYS A 713 -4.85 -18.89 0.70
CA LYS A 713 -3.62 -19.65 0.46
C LYS A 713 -2.36 -18.83 0.75
N LEU A 714 -1.41 -19.44 1.43
CA LEU A 714 -0.07 -18.88 1.58
C LEU A 714 0.68 -18.89 0.25
N GLN A 715 1.70 -18.04 0.13
CA GLN A 715 2.66 -18.20 -0.96
C GLN A 715 3.48 -19.48 -0.76
N GLU A 716 3.89 -20.08 -1.86
CA GLU A 716 4.74 -21.28 -1.84
C GLU A 716 6.01 -21.05 -1.02
N GLY A 717 6.31 -22.00 -0.14
CA GLY A 717 7.52 -21.98 0.67
C GLY A 717 7.54 -20.92 1.78
N VAL A 718 6.47 -20.14 2.00
CA VAL A 718 6.38 -19.18 3.13
C VAL A 718 6.64 -19.85 4.47
N PRO A 719 6.01 -21.00 4.80
CA PRO A 719 6.23 -21.63 6.09
C PRO A 719 7.71 -22.06 6.30
N ALA A 720 8.33 -22.68 5.29
CA ALA A 720 9.74 -23.09 5.31
C ALA A 720 10.70 -21.88 5.35
N CYS A 721 10.35 -20.79 4.68
CA CYS A 721 11.13 -19.54 4.69
C CYS A 721 11.12 -18.92 6.09
N ILE A 722 9.96 -18.82 6.73
CA ILE A 722 9.87 -18.27 8.09
C ILE A 722 10.60 -19.16 9.10
N GLU A 723 10.51 -20.48 8.97
CA GLU A 723 11.29 -21.40 9.80
C GLU A 723 12.80 -21.17 9.64
N THR A 724 13.27 -21.05 8.40
CA THR A 724 14.69 -20.77 8.10
C THR A 724 15.15 -19.43 8.67
N LEU A 725 14.34 -18.38 8.53
CA LEU A 725 14.62 -17.04 9.06
C LEU A 725 14.64 -17.04 10.60
N SER A 726 13.70 -17.75 11.22
CA SER A 726 13.62 -17.92 12.67
C SER A 726 14.83 -18.70 13.20
N ALA A 727 15.24 -19.78 12.51
CA ALA A 727 16.45 -20.55 12.82
C ALA A 727 17.73 -19.70 12.67
N ALA A 728 17.75 -18.74 11.75
CA ALA A 728 18.82 -17.76 11.60
C ALA A 728 18.81 -16.66 12.71
N GLY A 729 17.82 -16.66 13.60
CA GLY A 729 17.69 -15.69 14.70
C GLY A 729 17.00 -14.37 14.31
N ILE A 730 16.34 -14.32 13.14
CA ILE A 730 15.62 -13.14 12.66
C ILE A 730 14.21 -13.13 13.24
N LYS A 731 13.80 -12.01 13.83
CA LYS A 731 12.47 -11.82 14.41
C LYS A 731 11.53 -11.27 13.35
N ILE A 732 10.47 -12.01 13.06
CA ILE A 732 9.47 -11.59 12.07
C ILE A 732 8.25 -11.02 12.80
N TRP A 733 7.81 -9.85 12.36
CA TRP A 733 6.65 -9.14 12.87
C TRP A 733 5.65 -8.99 11.73
N VAL A 734 4.50 -9.64 11.85
CA VAL A 734 3.42 -9.51 10.87
C VAL A 734 2.58 -8.30 11.26
N LEU A 735 2.57 -7.29 10.40
CA LEU A 735 1.72 -6.11 10.54
C LEU A 735 0.48 -6.34 9.71
N THR A 736 -0.70 -6.35 10.33
CA THR A 736 -1.96 -6.58 9.61
C THR A 736 -3.10 -5.73 10.14
N GLY A 737 -3.97 -5.30 9.23
CA GLY A 737 -5.26 -4.67 9.54
C GLY A 737 -6.42 -5.67 9.67
N ASP A 738 -6.15 -6.98 9.52
CA ASP A 738 -7.18 -8.01 9.64
C ASP A 738 -7.61 -8.25 11.09
N LYS A 739 -8.67 -9.03 11.26
CA LYS A 739 -9.10 -9.49 12.59
C LYS A 739 -7.97 -10.27 13.28
N MET A 740 -7.91 -10.12 14.61
CA MET A 740 -6.90 -10.75 15.46
C MET A 740 -6.85 -12.27 15.29
N GLU A 741 -8.01 -12.94 15.20
CA GLU A 741 -8.11 -14.40 15.01
C GLU A 741 -7.44 -14.85 13.70
N THR A 742 -7.73 -14.18 12.59
CA THR A 742 -7.11 -14.47 11.29
C THR A 742 -5.60 -14.26 11.32
N ALA A 743 -5.14 -13.20 12.01
CA ALA A 743 -3.71 -12.93 12.19
C ALA A 743 -3.02 -14.02 13.01
N ILE A 744 -3.64 -14.48 14.10
CA ILE A 744 -3.14 -15.56 14.96
C ILE A 744 -3.02 -16.85 14.15
N ASN A 745 -4.04 -17.17 13.37
CA ASN A 745 -4.06 -18.38 12.55
C ASN A 745 -2.93 -18.36 11.53
N ILE A 746 -2.79 -17.29 10.74
CA ILE A 746 -1.70 -17.16 9.76
C ILE A 746 -0.33 -17.20 10.44
N ALA A 747 -0.17 -16.60 11.62
CA ALA A 747 1.05 -16.71 12.39
C ALA A 747 1.33 -18.15 12.89
N TYR A 748 0.28 -18.93 13.17
CA TYR A 748 0.42 -20.35 13.49
C TYR A 748 0.90 -21.17 12.28
N VAL A 749 0.40 -20.87 11.07
CA VAL A 749 0.83 -21.52 9.81
C VAL A 749 2.24 -21.14 9.43
N GLY A 750 2.55 -19.85 9.52
CA GLY A 750 3.85 -19.30 9.15
C GLY A 750 4.95 -19.66 10.15
N TYR A 751 4.78 -20.66 11.01
CA TYR A 751 5.78 -21.06 12.02
C TYR A 751 6.23 -19.91 12.95
N LEU A 752 5.46 -18.82 13.09
CA LEU A 752 5.77 -17.69 13.97
C LEU A 752 5.47 -17.99 15.44
N PHE A 753 4.48 -18.86 15.72
CA PHE A 753 4.16 -19.30 17.07
C PHE A 753 4.42 -20.80 17.28
N ALA A 754 5.05 -21.12 18.41
CA ALA A 754 5.12 -22.50 18.90
C ALA A 754 3.75 -22.92 19.48
N PRO A 755 3.38 -24.21 19.41
CA PRO A 755 2.07 -24.71 19.86
C PRO A 755 1.69 -24.34 21.31
N GLN A 756 2.68 -24.10 22.17
CA GLN A 756 2.49 -23.81 23.60
C GLN A 756 2.05 -22.36 23.90
N HIS A 757 2.07 -21.45 22.92
CA HIS A 757 1.70 -20.05 23.12
C HIS A 757 0.22 -19.72 22.81
N ALA A 758 -0.58 -20.70 22.33
CA ALA A 758 -1.99 -20.51 22.01
C ALA A 758 -2.92 -20.40 23.23
N ALA A 759 -2.40 -20.55 24.45
CA ALA A 759 -3.17 -20.49 25.69
C ALA A 759 -2.79 -19.26 26.54
N TRP A 760 -2.87 -18.05 25.96
CA TRP A 760 -2.79 -16.79 26.72
C TRP A 760 -3.67 -15.69 26.12
#